data_AF-A0A2W4IDM1-F1
#
_entry.id   AF-A0A2W4IDM1-F1
#
_cell.length_a   1.000
_cell.length_b   1.000
_cell.length_c   1.000
_cell.angle_alpha   90.00
_cell.angle_beta   90.00
_cell.angle_gamma   90.00
#
_symmetry.space_group_name_H-M   'P 1'
#
loop_
_entity.id
_entity.type
_entity.pdbx_description
1 polymer ?
#
loop_
_entity_poly.entity_id
_entity_poly.type
_entity_poly.pdbx_seq_one_letter_code
_entity_poly.pdbx_strand_id
1 'polypeptide(L)'
;MAPPNSEIAPKPYAVDSYAPPVVPFQLPSIDVYAPPPAERKENNVGPVAPAMPGVDGPSAPSDLNAPGALDAQAVPSRVGPGGLDGVRSDTFRAPGHINPNDRAHLKRDEIVRFVDFDGQELPEVRVAGRDGEYLGRDKERGDRITEINFAGNKKSALVGYANDTATTPNRIDITEKASDGMMSRTSYRQEDSGKWGLYVNDRRLTQLPGEVKLAQDGTISHETGDGYWHTERLNGSVVTEKQLAGGARVAVGSDGSVSQVSRADGSRVEVKKIAGQPFSVTEIDANGQSVNWTNSDGSWTSAQKPGEVRKNIRLYNNGLLSFESGDSRIHVLGNGNELKESTSAENIQFDEQGRLKAITYSNGDTRNVVFEEGTDRIKSMTYMTKATGQISEYIRVGSEEKFEFKGTDAKGKVKTGKWSGSIDCSPDGTFTIKDGEGNGRKVDGFVTKTPTDGKTYLEKKNADGSTLICNKDKELQALLRPDGSKVEVQRAGSQITKVNETRPDGRMISFSYDAGTKAWSSDNSLIPISKNQPVDADGNVKFKTVDGSMHSVATDGKERVVTRDGATLENNSKGELERITQRNGDYRVVSRDGDKVNGFSDYDKGGALKRELKGVSSLTLDQDGNFKYIDANGSTIEERSNFSRVENDASGRIAKVSRPDGSHRDFTYDATTGELAKISDVTKSEKGERTDDWTRKRNAAPPQGDGKYSDTFERLRPQDGKSVESRTNVQLDPSGDYTFKDQKGRERESRVSERFRRSGDGFTSATIEEAHYNFLDEMRMNIKDESKLERLELMMNGFEQRFNDSVELRVAAGQSEEAAREKMEQKVAATYDHLTRMVQADDAAVDSKENRVMLAETFMYHAWEPETVNQQGWGSCWLQSGYIPCGLGKNTDDMAKVLADVSLTGRYTDKKGNSYEFKRDQLGIHSRADGAGWSIQNATQDNSQPSPVAHRLDRTLSVMDRGAGYGGAGNSQRIRTGGGGQREIMRRVTGDELLYTNYPNSRRERLAMLEAGGAQRSGGPGHVATLAMRKIGENWAIVRGDQYDGRDRVISVIRDLKQWLNTGESARIERSFAPAWNKEFKIADNVRPSDFKPGPNRFNDDDNDRPVRPFRRFFRRR
;
A
#
# COMPACT_ATOMS: atom_id res chain seq x y z
N MET A 1 -18.01 -13.90 -39.41
CA MET A 1 -17.00 -13.15 -40.20
C MET A 1 -15.64 -13.49 -39.61
N ALA A 2 -14.77 -14.14 -40.39
CA ALA A 2 -13.42 -14.55 -39.98
C ALA A 2 -12.36 -13.59 -40.55
N PRO A 3 -11.23 -13.33 -39.87
CA PRO A 3 -10.10 -12.60 -40.46
C PRO A 3 -8.98 -13.56 -40.97
N PRO A 4 -8.18 -13.12 -41.97
CA PRO A 4 -7.19 -13.97 -42.63
C PRO A 4 -5.78 -13.90 -42.04
N ASN A 5 -5.06 -15.00 -42.23
CA ASN A 5 -3.61 -15.19 -42.02
C ASN A 5 -2.77 -14.42 -43.04
N SER A 6 -1.58 -13.98 -42.63
CA SER A 6 -0.44 -13.82 -43.54
C SER A 6 0.89 -14.07 -42.81
N GLU A 7 1.53 -15.18 -43.18
CA GLU A 7 2.93 -15.53 -42.87
C GLU A 7 3.89 -14.73 -43.77
N ILE A 8 5.02 -14.29 -43.21
CA ILE A 8 6.17 -13.79 -43.99
C ILE A 8 7.42 -14.52 -43.47
N ALA A 9 8.05 -15.28 -44.37
CA ALA A 9 9.34 -15.93 -44.18
C ALA A 9 10.50 -15.02 -44.63
N PRO A 10 11.69 -15.05 -44.00
CA PRO A 10 12.87 -14.37 -44.50
C PRO A 10 13.84 -15.30 -45.26
N LYS A 11 14.46 -14.77 -46.32
CA LYS A 11 15.58 -15.38 -47.09
C LYS A 11 16.93 -15.10 -46.40
N PRO A 12 17.95 -15.97 -46.58
CA PRO A 12 19.27 -15.81 -45.96
C PRO A 12 20.24 -14.97 -46.82
N TYR A 13 21.11 -14.20 -46.16
CA TYR A 13 22.25 -13.51 -46.78
C TYR A 13 23.56 -14.26 -46.51
N ALA A 14 24.42 -14.23 -47.54
CA ALA A 14 25.68 -14.92 -47.68
C ALA A 14 26.80 -14.36 -46.77
N VAL A 15 27.77 -15.22 -46.47
CA VAL A 15 28.98 -14.95 -45.70
C VAL A 15 30.16 -14.81 -46.67
N ASP A 16 30.82 -13.65 -46.67
CA ASP A 16 32.13 -13.45 -47.30
C ASP A 16 33.24 -13.53 -46.25
N SER A 17 34.24 -14.35 -46.56
CA SER A 17 35.44 -14.61 -45.77
C SER A 17 36.58 -13.68 -46.18
N TYR A 18 37.22 -13.02 -45.22
CA TYR A 18 38.53 -12.39 -45.41
C TYR A 18 39.48 -12.79 -44.28
N ALA A 19 40.54 -13.49 -44.66
CA ALA A 19 41.69 -13.80 -43.82
C ALA A 19 42.69 -12.62 -43.80
N PRO A 20 43.38 -12.35 -42.68
CA PRO A 20 44.53 -11.46 -42.67
C PRO A 20 45.88 -12.22 -42.69
N PRO A 21 46.96 -11.60 -43.22
CA PRO A 21 48.23 -12.26 -43.50
C PRO A 21 49.22 -12.25 -42.32
N VAL A 22 50.13 -13.22 -42.36
CA VAL A 22 51.29 -13.42 -41.48
C VAL A 22 52.53 -12.76 -42.10
N VAL A 23 53.25 -11.89 -41.37
CA VAL A 23 54.70 -11.61 -41.58
C VAL A 23 55.35 -11.14 -40.24
N PRO A 24 56.64 -11.43 -39.96
CA PRO A 24 57.17 -11.54 -38.59
C PRO A 24 58.29 -10.53 -38.21
N PHE A 25 58.78 -10.68 -36.97
CA PHE A 25 60.11 -10.31 -36.42
C PHE A 25 60.41 -8.83 -36.09
N GLN A 26 60.78 -8.52 -34.83
CA GLN A 26 62.16 -8.31 -34.33
C GLN A 26 62.21 -7.71 -32.90
N LEU A 27 63.08 -8.29 -32.06
CA LEU A 27 63.56 -7.73 -30.78
C LEU A 27 64.69 -6.71 -31.03
N PRO A 28 64.84 -5.70 -30.16
CA PRO A 28 66.14 -5.50 -29.49
C PRO A 28 65.92 -5.03 -28.03
N SER A 29 66.56 -5.59 -27.00
CA SER A 29 67.97 -5.55 -26.57
C SER A 29 68.06 -4.80 -25.24
N ILE A 30 68.74 -5.44 -24.30
CA ILE A 30 69.03 -5.04 -22.93
C ILE A 30 70.11 -3.95 -22.92
N ASP A 31 70.01 -2.98 -22.00
CA ASP A 31 71.17 -2.25 -21.48
C ASP A 31 71.07 -2.08 -19.95
N VAL A 32 72.24 -2.18 -19.31
CA VAL A 32 72.51 -2.26 -17.86
C VAL A 32 73.39 -1.06 -17.46
N TYR A 33 73.44 -0.74 -16.14
CA TYR A 33 74.33 0.19 -15.38
C TYR A 33 73.84 1.65 -15.25
N ALA A 34 73.91 2.37 -14.12
CA ALA A 34 74.50 2.21 -12.77
C ALA A 34 73.84 3.23 -11.78
N PRO A 35 74.05 3.15 -10.45
CA PRO A 35 73.54 4.10 -9.42
C PRO A 35 74.60 5.14 -8.97
N PRO A 36 74.42 5.86 -7.82
CA PRO A 36 73.72 7.13 -7.55
C PRO A 36 74.71 8.31 -7.33
N PRO A 37 74.30 9.47 -6.77
CA PRO A 37 74.75 9.75 -5.40
C PRO A 37 73.78 10.57 -4.51
N ALA A 38 74.21 10.70 -3.25
CA ALA A 38 73.48 11.08 -2.06
C ALA A 38 73.49 12.58 -1.69
N GLU A 39 72.73 12.87 -0.63
CA GLU A 39 72.85 13.94 0.39
C GLU A 39 72.54 15.41 0.02
N ARG A 40 71.57 16.00 0.75
CA ARG A 40 71.85 17.08 1.72
C ARG A 40 70.67 17.39 2.67
N LYS A 41 71.04 17.72 3.91
CA LYS A 41 70.25 18.12 5.08
C LYS A 41 69.89 19.63 5.08
N GLU A 42 69.10 19.98 6.10
CA GLU A 42 68.91 21.31 6.76
C GLU A 42 67.78 22.20 6.19
N ASN A 43 66.98 22.97 6.95
CA ASN A 43 66.82 23.22 8.39
C ASN A 43 65.49 23.99 8.63
N ASN A 44 64.94 23.85 9.84
CA ASN A 44 64.16 24.81 10.67
C ASN A 44 62.99 25.67 10.11
N VAL A 45 61.89 25.73 10.87
CA VAL A 45 61.46 26.87 11.74
C VAL A 45 59.99 26.62 12.18
N GLY A 46 59.73 26.52 13.48
CA GLY A 46 58.47 26.98 14.11
C GLY A 46 58.76 28.28 14.87
N PRO A 47 57.84 28.86 15.68
CA PRO A 47 56.45 28.50 15.98
C PRO A 47 55.50 29.74 15.89
N VAL A 48 54.25 29.63 16.42
CA VAL A 48 53.54 30.63 17.28
C VAL A 48 52.01 30.48 17.16
N ALA A 49 51.34 30.35 18.31
CA ALA A 49 49.88 30.35 18.52
C ALA A 49 49.29 31.79 18.53
N PRO A 50 47.95 31.96 18.49
CA PRO A 50 47.32 32.51 19.69
C PRO A 50 45.88 32.03 20.03
N ALA A 51 45.65 31.99 21.35
CA ALA A 51 44.49 32.32 22.20
C ALA A 51 43.03 32.42 21.67
N MET A 52 42.12 31.86 22.48
CA MET A 52 40.67 32.13 22.56
C MET A 52 40.31 32.87 23.86
N PRO A 53 39.18 33.61 23.91
CA PRO A 53 38.42 33.86 25.14
C PRO A 53 36.97 33.32 25.09
N GLY A 54 36.40 33.03 26.28
CA GLY A 54 34.99 32.66 26.56
C GLY A 54 34.01 33.85 26.44
N VAL A 55 32.79 33.89 26.97
CA VAL A 55 32.04 33.15 28.02
C VAL A 55 30.53 33.45 27.76
N ASP A 56 29.62 32.66 28.35
CA ASP A 56 28.33 33.04 28.99
C ASP A 56 27.06 32.26 28.55
N GLY A 57 26.42 31.62 29.54
CA GLY A 57 25.08 31.02 29.51
C GLY A 57 23.95 32.06 29.73
N PRO A 58 22.74 31.74 30.27
CA PRO A 58 22.53 30.78 31.37
C PRO A 58 21.17 30.01 31.45
N SER A 59 21.14 29.10 32.44
CA SER A 59 20.05 28.78 33.41
C SER A 59 18.78 27.96 33.07
N ALA A 60 18.57 26.95 33.94
CA ALA A 60 17.43 26.06 34.17
C ALA A 60 16.27 26.71 34.98
N PRO A 61 15.26 25.94 35.46
CA PRO A 61 15.40 25.33 36.80
C PRO A 61 14.75 23.94 37.01
N SER A 62 15.19 23.33 38.10
CA SER A 62 14.80 22.08 38.78
C SER A 62 13.52 22.21 39.63
N ASP A 63 12.94 21.09 40.12
CA ASP A 63 12.93 20.76 41.58
C ASP A 63 12.05 19.56 42.04
N LEU A 64 12.55 18.91 43.12
CA LEU A 64 11.91 18.19 44.25
C LEU A 64 11.96 16.63 44.37
N ASN A 65 12.85 16.23 45.31
CA ASN A 65 12.61 15.44 46.55
C ASN A 65 13.19 14.00 46.71
N ALA A 66 14.09 13.90 47.70
CA ALA A 66 14.58 12.73 48.47
C ALA A 66 13.82 12.66 49.84
N PRO A 67 14.20 11.91 50.94
CA PRO A 67 15.39 11.06 51.22
C PRO A 67 15.21 9.82 52.17
N GLY A 68 16.34 9.13 52.50
CA GLY A 68 16.59 8.34 53.74
C GLY A 68 17.16 6.92 53.49
N ALA A 69 18.42 6.52 53.74
CA ALA A 69 19.37 6.55 54.88
C ALA A 69 19.43 5.21 55.67
N LEU A 70 20.59 4.50 55.64
CA LEU A 70 21.42 4.02 56.79
C LEU A 70 22.28 2.76 56.51
N ASP A 71 23.50 2.83 57.05
CA ASP A 71 24.56 1.80 57.15
C ASP A 71 24.18 0.57 58.00
N ALA A 72 24.79 -0.59 57.70
CA ALA A 72 25.59 -1.39 58.67
C ALA A 72 26.17 -2.68 58.05
N GLN A 73 27.40 -2.99 58.48
CA GLN A 73 28.23 -4.15 58.15
C GLN A 73 27.71 -5.48 58.74
N ALA A 74 27.99 -6.61 58.06
CA ALA A 74 28.46 -7.85 58.68
C ALA A 74 28.99 -8.85 57.62
N VAL A 75 30.19 -9.38 57.88
CA VAL A 75 30.82 -10.56 57.23
C VAL A 75 30.16 -11.83 57.81
N PRO A 76 30.02 -12.95 57.05
CA PRO A 76 30.93 -14.06 57.29
C PRO A 76 31.26 -14.98 56.09
N SER A 77 32.49 -15.52 56.17
CA SER A 77 32.93 -16.91 55.90
C SER A 77 32.90 -17.54 54.50
N ARG A 78 34.14 -17.85 54.05
CA ARG A 78 34.59 -19.01 53.26
C ARG A 78 33.70 -20.26 53.35
N VAL A 79 33.37 -20.83 52.19
CA VAL A 79 33.12 -22.27 51.98
C VAL A 79 33.86 -22.70 50.72
N GLY A 80 34.55 -23.85 50.79
CA GLY A 80 35.41 -24.41 49.74
C GLY A 80 34.67 -25.07 48.57
N PRO A 81 35.41 -25.59 47.57
CA PRO A 81 34.82 -26.14 46.36
C PRO A 81 34.17 -27.50 46.63
N GLY A 82 32.84 -27.55 46.52
CA GLY A 82 32.03 -28.76 46.55
C GLY A 82 32.22 -29.59 45.27
N GLY A 83 32.29 -30.91 45.46
CA GLY A 83 32.64 -31.90 44.45
C GLY A 83 31.57 -32.17 43.39
N LEU A 84 32.06 -32.74 42.30
CA LEU A 84 31.31 -33.31 41.18
C LEU A 84 30.82 -34.71 41.56
N ASP A 85 29.61 -34.82 42.10
CA ASP A 85 28.85 -36.07 42.13
C ASP A 85 27.61 -35.88 41.27
N GLY A 86 27.61 -36.52 40.09
CA GLY A 86 26.49 -36.39 39.15
C GLY A 86 26.75 -36.91 37.74
N VAL A 87 27.46 -38.03 37.59
CA VAL A 87 27.47 -38.78 36.32
C VAL A 87 27.05 -40.21 36.61
N ARG A 88 25.82 -40.56 36.21
CA ARG A 88 25.33 -41.94 36.20
C ARG A 88 26.22 -42.77 35.28
N SER A 89 26.88 -43.78 35.83
CA SER A 89 27.52 -44.85 35.07
C SER A 89 26.47 -45.93 34.76
N ASP A 90 25.67 -45.74 33.72
CA ASP A 90 24.88 -46.84 33.17
C ASP A 90 25.78 -47.65 32.21
N THR A 91 26.09 -48.87 32.63
CA THR A 91 26.91 -49.82 31.90
C THR A 91 26.04 -50.54 30.86
N PHE A 92 26.10 -50.10 29.61
CA PHE A 92 25.47 -50.84 28.49
C PHE A 92 26.25 -52.12 28.20
N ARG A 93 25.62 -53.29 28.40
CA ARG A 93 26.08 -54.57 27.86
C ARG A 93 25.78 -54.63 26.36
N ALA A 94 26.71 -55.17 25.57
CA ALA A 94 26.56 -55.38 24.13
C ALA A 94 25.28 -56.20 23.79
N PRO A 95 24.51 -55.82 22.75
CA PRO A 95 23.36 -56.59 22.31
C PRO A 95 23.77 -57.93 21.69
N GLY A 96 22.92 -58.95 21.88
CA GLY A 96 23.08 -60.28 21.30
C GLY A 96 23.12 -60.26 19.76
N HIS A 97 23.83 -61.23 19.20
CA HIS A 97 24.03 -61.41 17.77
C HIS A 97 22.70 -61.43 16.98
N ILE A 98 22.59 -60.57 15.97
CA ILE A 98 21.58 -60.68 14.92
C ILE A 98 21.80 -62.01 14.18
N ASN A 99 20.71 -62.77 13.99
CA ASN A 99 20.72 -64.01 13.23
C ASN A 99 21.20 -63.74 11.78
N PRO A 100 22.24 -64.42 11.27
CA PRO A 100 22.78 -64.20 9.93
C PRO A 100 21.76 -64.33 8.78
N ASN A 101 20.67 -65.08 8.98
CA ASN A 101 19.64 -65.28 7.97
C ASN A 101 18.71 -64.07 7.78
N ASP A 102 18.52 -63.25 8.81
CA ASP A 102 17.69 -62.04 8.73
C ASP A 102 18.41 -60.88 8.01
N ARG A 103 19.75 -60.95 7.90
CA ARG A 103 20.58 -59.97 7.17
C ARG A 103 20.39 -59.98 5.66
N ALA A 104 19.95 -61.09 5.07
CA ALA A 104 19.82 -61.22 3.62
C ALA A 104 18.58 -60.51 3.05
N HIS A 105 17.67 -60.05 3.90
CA HIS A 105 16.35 -59.53 3.51
C HIS A 105 16.14 -58.02 3.72
N LEU A 106 17.08 -57.31 4.36
CA LEU A 106 16.98 -55.86 4.61
C LEU A 106 17.31 -55.05 3.35
N LYS A 107 16.44 -54.11 2.99
CA LYS A 107 16.72 -53.15 1.90
C LYS A 107 17.49 -51.94 2.44
N ARG A 108 18.26 -51.27 1.56
CA ARG A 108 18.95 -50.00 1.87
C ARG A 108 17.92 -48.99 2.40
N ASP A 109 18.20 -48.37 3.55
CA ASP A 109 17.38 -47.35 4.23
C ASP A 109 16.08 -47.84 4.91
N GLU A 110 15.96 -49.14 5.23
CA GLU A 110 14.81 -49.66 5.98
C GLU A 110 14.92 -49.32 7.48
N ILE A 111 13.92 -48.60 8.01
CA ILE A 111 13.79 -48.32 9.45
C ILE A 111 13.49 -49.66 10.15
N VAL A 112 14.49 -50.25 10.79
CA VAL A 112 14.31 -51.48 11.56
C VAL A 112 13.73 -51.11 12.93
N ARG A 113 12.49 -51.52 13.19
CA ARG A 113 11.85 -51.39 14.51
C ARG A 113 12.27 -52.59 15.37
N PHE A 114 12.92 -52.32 16.50
CA PHE A 114 13.23 -53.36 17.48
C PHE A 114 12.14 -53.40 18.55
N VAL A 115 11.91 -54.57 19.11
CA VAL A 115 11.14 -54.75 20.35
C VAL A 115 12.09 -55.25 21.42
N ASP A 116 11.91 -54.79 22.65
CA ASP A 116 12.69 -55.30 23.78
C ASP A 116 12.24 -56.71 24.21
N PHE A 117 12.85 -57.24 25.28
CA PHE A 117 12.52 -58.56 25.84
C PHE A 117 11.07 -58.65 26.36
N ASP A 118 10.40 -57.52 26.59
CA ASP A 118 9.01 -57.43 27.03
C ASP A 118 8.02 -57.17 25.87
N GLY A 119 8.53 -57.12 24.63
CA GLY A 119 7.72 -56.92 23.43
C GLY A 119 7.30 -55.47 23.17
N GLN A 120 7.87 -54.50 23.88
CA GLN A 120 7.63 -53.07 23.62
C GLN A 120 8.52 -52.58 22.48
N GLU A 121 7.95 -51.84 21.53
CA GLU A 121 8.71 -51.22 20.44
C GLU A 121 9.74 -50.25 21.02
N LEU A 122 11.02 -50.60 20.87
CA LEU A 122 12.15 -49.75 21.20
C LEU A 122 12.23 -48.61 20.17
N PRO A 123 12.23 -47.35 20.61
CA PRO A 123 12.09 -46.23 19.71
C PRO A 123 13.46 -45.71 19.26
N GLU A 124 14.15 -46.46 18.39
CA GLU A 124 15.45 -46.07 17.86
C GLU A 124 15.49 -46.25 16.34
N VAL A 125 15.86 -45.20 15.60
CA VAL A 125 16.03 -45.29 14.14
C VAL A 125 17.50 -45.62 13.88
N ARG A 126 17.76 -46.88 13.49
CA ARG A 126 19.09 -47.34 13.08
C ARG A 126 19.12 -47.48 11.57
N VAL A 127 19.99 -46.74 10.89
CA VAL A 127 20.24 -46.93 9.46
C VAL A 127 21.35 -47.96 9.31
N ALA A 128 21.00 -49.20 8.94
CA ALA A 128 21.96 -50.29 8.80
C ALA A 128 22.53 -50.35 7.37
N GLY A 129 23.86 -50.37 7.27
CA GLY A 129 24.60 -50.63 6.04
C GLY A 129 24.85 -52.13 5.80
N ARG A 130 25.38 -52.46 4.62
CA ARG A 130 25.48 -53.85 4.12
C ARG A 130 26.50 -54.69 4.88
N ASP A 131 27.50 -54.05 5.49
CA ASP A 131 28.65 -54.72 6.14
C ASP A 131 28.56 -54.68 7.69
N GLY A 132 27.37 -54.35 8.23
CA GLY A 132 27.06 -54.34 9.66
C GLY A 132 27.23 -52.98 10.36
N GLU A 133 27.66 -51.96 9.63
CA GLU A 133 27.71 -50.58 10.10
C GLU A 133 26.31 -49.99 10.35
N TYR A 134 26.17 -49.13 11.37
CA TYR A 134 24.95 -48.35 11.55
C TYR A 134 25.18 -47.01 12.25
N LEU A 135 24.24 -46.08 12.07
CA LEU A 135 24.16 -44.81 12.78
C LEU A 135 22.90 -44.80 13.65
N GLY A 136 23.06 -44.57 14.95
CA GLY A 136 21.99 -44.22 15.86
C GLY A 136 21.77 -42.71 15.86
N ARG A 137 20.52 -42.27 15.68
CA ARG A 137 20.15 -40.86 15.70
C ARG A 137 19.17 -40.54 16.83
N ASP A 138 19.25 -39.32 17.34
CA ASP A 138 18.31 -38.79 18.34
C ASP A 138 16.88 -38.76 17.78
N LYS A 139 15.93 -39.33 18.54
CA LYS A 139 14.54 -39.53 18.15
C LYS A 139 13.75 -38.23 17.98
N GLU A 140 14.03 -37.20 18.79
CA GLU A 140 13.21 -35.98 18.80
C GLU A 140 13.64 -34.97 17.74
N ARG A 141 14.91 -34.99 17.35
CA ARG A 141 15.48 -34.01 16.41
C ARG A 141 15.96 -34.60 15.09
N GLY A 142 16.28 -35.89 15.03
CA GLY A 142 16.69 -36.61 13.81
C GLY A 142 18.03 -36.16 13.18
N ASP A 143 18.62 -35.07 13.66
CA ASP A 143 19.83 -34.42 13.16
C ASP A 143 21.10 -34.77 13.97
N ARG A 144 20.95 -35.25 15.21
CA ARG A 144 22.05 -35.70 16.08
C ARG A 144 22.37 -37.17 15.91
N ILE A 145 23.65 -37.50 15.90
CA ILE A 145 24.15 -38.87 15.94
C ILE A 145 24.51 -39.18 17.39
N THR A 146 23.97 -40.26 17.94
CA THR A 146 24.22 -40.70 19.33
C THR A 146 25.14 -41.91 19.37
N GLU A 147 25.12 -42.74 18.33
CA GLU A 147 25.92 -43.96 18.23
C GLU A 147 26.40 -44.19 16.79
N ILE A 148 27.63 -44.70 16.65
CA ILE A 148 28.24 -45.08 15.38
C ILE A 148 28.80 -46.50 15.55
N ASN A 149 28.42 -47.42 14.67
CA ASN A 149 29.04 -48.74 14.60
C ASN A 149 29.81 -48.87 13.29
N PHE A 150 31.12 -49.09 13.37
CA PHE A 150 31.98 -49.15 12.20
C PHE A 150 31.95 -50.54 11.56
N ALA A 151 32.12 -50.58 10.24
CA ALA A 151 32.11 -51.85 9.50
C ALA A 151 33.10 -52.87 10.08
N GLY A 152 32.66 -54.13 10.16
CA GLY A 152 33.42 -55.24 10.75
C GLY A 152 33.23 -55.45 12.25
N ASN A 153 32.37 -54.68 12.93
CA ASN A 153 31.98 -54.83 14.36
C ASN A 153 33.15 -54.87 15.36
N LYS A 154 34.33 -54.42 14.97
CA LYS A 154 35.50 -54.33 15.86
C LYS A 154 35.57 -52.98 16.55
N LYS A 155 34.73 -52.02 16.16
CA LYS A 155 34.80 -50.64 16.64
C LYS A 155 33.43 -49.99 16.69
N SER A 156 33.15 -49.23 17.73
CA SER A 156 31.96 -48.39 17.88
C SER A 156 32.33 -47.03 18.47
N ALA A 157 31.50 -46.02 18.27
CA ALA A 157 31.62 -44.74 18.93
C ALA A 157 30.28 -44.29 19.56
N LEU A 158 30.34 -43.76 20.78
CA LEU A 158 29.23 -43.05 21.42
C LEU A 158 29.49 -41.55 21.37
N VAL A 159 28.46 -40.78 21.05
CA VAL A 159 28.56 -39.34 20.84
C VAL A 159 27.73 -38.61 21.88
N GLY A 160 28.39 -37.75 22.66
CA GLY A 160 27.78 -36.91 23.68
C GLY A 160 27.70 -35.44 23.26
N TYR A 161 26.67 -34.76 23.77
CA TYR A 161 26.41 -33.34 23.56
C TYR A 161 26.36 -32.62 24.91
N ALA A 162 26.73 -31.33 24.94
CA ALA A 162 26.81 -30.56 26.19
C ALA A 162 25.45 -30.32 26.85
N ASN A 163 24.38 -30.24 26.05
CA ASN A 163 23.01 -30.11 26.50
C ASN A 163 22.05 -30.46 25.36
N ASP A 164 20.75 -30.51 25.68
CA ASP A 164 19.69 -30.87 24.74
C ASP A 164 19.49 -29.87 23.60
N THR A 165 20.16 -28.71 23.61
CA THR A 165 20.12 -27.71 22.51
C THR A 165 21.37 -27.70 21.63
N ALA A 166 22.49 -28.29 22.08
CA ALA A 166 23.77 -28.27 21.36
C ALA A 166 23.74 -29.14 20.10
N THR A 167 24.07 -28.58 18.93
CA THR A 167 24.14 -29.32 17.66
C THR A 167 25.55 -29.88 17.39
N THR A 168 26.55 -29.47 18.17
CA THR A 168 27.94 -29.93 18.04
C THR A 168 28.27 -30.87 19.19
N PRO A 169 28.92 -32.04 18.92
CA PRO A 169 29.30 -32.94 19.99
C PRO A 169 30.35 -32.32 20.91
N ASN A 170 30.28 -32.61 22.20
CA ASN A 170 31.31 -32.26 23.19
C ASN A 170 32.11 -33.50 23.64
N ARG A 171 31.67 -34.71 23.28
CA ARG A 171 32.31 -35.97 23.65
C ARG A 171 32.14 -37.01 22.55
N ILE A 172 33.19 -37.76 22.24
CA ILE A 172 33.14 -38.90 21.33
C ILE A 172 33.97 -40.04 21.96
N ASP A 173 33.32 -41.12 22.37
CA ASP A 173 33.92 -42.29 22.99
C ASP A 173 34.02 -43.43 21.98
N ILE A 174 35.21 -43.69 21.44
CA ILE A 174 35.45 -44.74 20.47
C ILE A 174 35.99 -45.99 21.17
N THR A 175 35.26 -47.09 21.14
CA THR A 175 35.72 -48.39 21.66
C THR A 175 36.18 -49.28 20.51
N GLU A 176 37.40 -49.80 20.58
CA GLU A 176 38.01 -50.68 19.57
C GLU A 176 38.50 -51.99 20.21
N LYS A 177 38.15 -53.13 19.60
CA LYS A 177 38.58 -54.46 20.04
C LYS A 177 39.92 -54.81 19.40
N ALA A 178 41.01 -54.56 20.12
CA ALA A 178 42.36 -54.92 19.72
C ALA A 178 42.67 -56.41 20.04
N SER A 179 43.78 -56.93 19.50
CA SER A 179 44.22 -58.32 19.73
C SER A 179 44.66 -58.61 21.18
N ASP A 180 44.97 -57.57 21.95
CA ASP A 180 45.46 -57.59 23.33
C ASP A 180 44.42 -57.13 24.38
N GLY A 181 43.22 -56.72 23.96
CA GLY A 181 42.15 -56.27 24.84
C GLY A 181 41.22 -55.26 24.18
N MET A 182 40.25 -54.73 24.95
CA MET A 182 39.46 -53.57 24.49
C MET A 182 40.25 -52.29 24.72
N MET A 183 40.45 -51.50 23.68
CA MET A 183 41.02 -50.16 23.75
C MET A 183 39.88 -49.14 23.65
N SER A 184 39.77 -48.24 24.61
CA SER A 184 38.84 -47.11 24.55
C SER A 184 39.60 -45.81 24.28
N ARG A 185 39.15 -45.03 23.29
CA ARG A 185 39.65 -43.70 22.96
C ARG A 185 38.53 -42.69 23.14
N THR A 186 38.62 -41.84 24.16
CA THR A 186 37.66 -40.77 24.43
C THR A 186 38.23 -39.44 24.00
N SER A 187 37.56 -38.77 23.06
CA SER A 187 37.80 -37.37 22.73
C SER A 187 36.80 -36.50 23.48
N TYR A 188 37.28 -35.52 24.24
CA TYR A 188 36.44 -34.66 25.08
C TYR A 188 36.77 -33.18 24.87
N ARG A 189 35.75 -32.34 24.66
CA ARG A 189 35.87 -30.89 24.51
C ARG A 189 35.70 -30.20 25.86
N GLN A 190 36.74 -29.50 26.31
CA GLN A 190 36.68 -28.73 27.57
C GLN A 190 35.79 -27.50 27.39
N GLU A 191 34.79 -27.33 28.27
CA GLU A 191 33.81 -26.24 28.16
C GLU A 191 34.45 -24.85 28.24
N ASP A 192 35.42 -24.66 29.15
CA ASP A 192 36.03 -23.34 29.40
C ASP A 192 36.99 -22.88 28.30
N SER A 193 37.65 -23.82 27.61
CA SER A 193 38.69 -23.50 26.61
C SER A 193 38.28 -23.82 25.17
N GLY A 194 37.20 -24.57 24.99
CA GLY A 194 36.76 -25.09 23.70
C GLY A 194 37.71 -26.10 23.05
N LYS A 195 38.83 -26.46 23.69
CA LYS A 195 39.87 -27.35 23.16
C LYS A 195 39.55 -28.83 23.42
N TRP A 196 39.99 -29.70 22.51
CA TRP A 196 39.78 -31.14 22.61
C TRP A 196 40.97 -31.85 23.29
N GLY A 197 40.67 -32.79 24.18
CA GLY A 197 41.64 -33.72 24.77
C GLY A 197 41.38 -35.16 24.31
N LEU A 198 42.45 -35.93 24.11
CA LEU A 198 42.37 -37.35 23.79
C LEU A 198 42.79 -38.19 25.00
N TYR A 199 41.91 -39.10 25.42
CA TYR A 199 42.11 -40.06 26.49
C TYR A 199 42.15 -41.47 25.88
N VAL A 200 43.11 -42.29 26.29
CA VAL A 200 43.19 -43.70 25.90
C VAL A 200 43.19 -44.54 27.17
N ASN A 201 42.21 -45.43 27.31
CA ASN A 201 41.98 -46.24 28.52
C ASN A 201 41.98 -45.38 29.80
N ASP A 202 41.16 -44.31 29.79
CA ASP A 202 41.01 -43.31 30.86
C ASP A 202 42.26 -42.52 31.25
N ARG A 203 43.37 -42.70 30.54
CA ARG A 203 44.58 -41.89 30.71
C ARG A 203 44.62 -40.80 29.65
N ARG A 204 44.71 -39.54 30.10
CA ARG A 204 44.91 -38.40 29.20
C ARG A 204 46.24 -38.58 28.46
N LEU A 205 46.17 -38.80 27.15
CA LEU A 205 47.36 -39.00 26.33
C LEU A 205 47.94 -37.66 25.91
N THR A 206 47.09 -36.79 25.35
CA THR A 206 47.52 -35.49 24.83
C THR A 206 46.33 -34.54 24.65
N GLN A 207 46.63 -33.26 24.47
CA GLN A 207 45.69 -32.28 23.95
C GLN A 207 45.74 -32.32 22.42
N LEU A 208 44.58 -32.43 21.78
CA LEU A 208 44.52 -32.38 20.32
C LEU A 208 44.86 -30.95 19.85
N PRO A 209 45.65 -30.80 18.79
CA PRO A 209 46.10 -29.49 18.31
C PRO A 209 44.96 -28.64 17.73
N GLY A 210 43.85 -29.26 17.33
CA GLY A 210 42.69 -28.56 16.77
C GLY A 210 41.34 -29.21 17.05
N GLU A 211 40.38 -28.99 16.15
CA GLU A 211 38.99 -29.40 16.34
C GLU A 211 38.75 -30.89 16.02
N VAL A 212 37.74 -31.47 16.68
CA VAL A 212 37.12 -32.74 16.28
C VAL A 212 35.76 -32.43 15.65
N LYS A 213 35.50 -32.95 14.46
CA LYS A 213 34.27 -32.77 13.67
C LYS A 213 33.59 -34.10 13.44
N LEU A 214 32.26 -34.12 13.56
CA LEU A 214 31.40 -35.25 13.24
C LEU A 214 30.45 -34.85 12.12
N ALA A 215 30.51 -35.55 10.98
CA ALA A 215 29.60 -35.36 9.87
C ALA A 215 28.31 -36.18 10.03
N GLN A 216 27.23 -35.80 9.34
CA GLN A 216 25.91 -36.46 9.43
C GLN A 216 25.90 -37.93 8.97
N ASP A 217 26.93 -38.36 8.26
CA ASP A 217 27.11 -39.74 7.81
C ASP A 217 27.96 -40.58 8.80
N GLY A 218 28.28 -40.04 9.98
CA GLY A 218 29.08 -40.70 11.01
C GLY A 218 30.59 -40.60 10.81
N THR A 219 31.06 -39.82 9.84
CA THR A 219 32.50 -39.60 9.67
C THR A 219 33.05 -38.73 10.80
N ILE A 220 34.05 -39.22 11.52
CA ILE A 220 34.76 -38.48 12.57
C ILE A 220 36.08 -37.98 12.00
N SER A 221 36.33 -36.68 12.10
CA SER A 221 37.60 -36.07 11.70
C SER A 221 38.21 -35.31 12.86
N HIS A 222 39.53 -35.35 13.01
CA HIS A 222 40.23 -34.48 13.96
C HIS A 222 41.53 -33.94 13.38
N GLU A 223 41.87 -32.71 13.74
CA GLU A 223 43.11 -32.08 13.29
C GLU A 223 44.32 -32.68 14.04
N THR A 224 45.36 -33.05 13.29
CA THR A 224 46.61 -33.64 13.82
C THR A 224 47.75 -32.62 13.98
N GLY A 225 47.53 -31.37 13.57
CA GLY A 225 48.55 -30.30 13.50
C GLY A 225 49.07 -30.08 12.08
N ASP A 226 49.70 -28.93 11.83
CA ASP A 226 50.27 -28.53 10.53
C ASP A 226 49.29 -28.53 9.34
N GLY A 227 47.99 -28.36 9.63
CA GLY A 227 46.93 -28.36 8.62
C GLY A 227 46.55 -29.75 8.11
N TYR A 228 46.93 -30.84 8.80
CA TYR A 228 46.48 -32.19 8.48
C TYR A 228 45.33 -32.63 9.38
N TRP A 229 44.45 -33.44 8.82
CA TRP A 229 43.28 -34.02 9.46
C TRP A 229 43.33 -35.53 9.36
N HIS A 230 42.99 -36.19 10.44
CA HIS A 230 42.77 -37.63 10.48
C HIS A 230 41.27 -37.90 10.46
N THR A 231 40.80 -38.55 9.40
CA THR A 231 39.39 -38.77 9.14
C THR A 231 39.09 -40.26 9.13
N GLU A 232 38.29 -40.68 10.09
CA GLU A 232 37.82 -42.04 10.29
C GLU A 232 36.36 -42.14 9.85
N ARG A 233 36.09 -43.02 8.86
CA ARG A 233 34.79 -43.16 8.21
C ARG A 233 34.01 -44.35 8.76
N LEU A 234 32.70 -44.37 8.51
CA LEU A 234 31.79 -45.43 8.95
C LEU A 234 32.21 -46.85 8.50
N ASN A 235 32.84 -46.97 7.33
CA ASN A 235 33.36 -48.25 6.84
C ASN A 235 34.67 -48.70 7.53
N GLY A 236 35.11 -47.99 8.59
CA GLY A 236 36.35 -48.24 9.32
C GLY A 236 37.62 -47.80 8.58
N SER A 237 37.50 -47.22 7.38
CA SER A 237 38.66 -46.66 6.68
C SER A 237 39.10 -45.35 7.33
N VAL A 238 40.42 -45.17 7.36
CA VAL A 238 41.07 -44.01 7.92
C VAL A 238 41.88 -43.35 6.81
N VAL A 239 41.65 -42.06 6.60
CA VAL A 239 42.38 -41.25 5.63
C VAL A 239 42.99 -40.03 6.31
N THR A 240 44.19 -39.67 5.87
CA THR A 240 44.81 -38.39 6.23
C THR A 240 44.47 -37.37 5.13
N GLU A 241 43.85 -36.26 5.53
CA GLU A 241 43.50 -35.17 4.64
C GLU A 241 44.38 -33.95 4.92
N LYS A 242 44.77 -33.20 3.89
CA LYS A 242 45.41 -31.89 4.05
C LYS A 242 44.36 -30.79 3.89
N GLN A 243 44.23 -29.91 4.87
CA GLN A 243 43.39 -28.72 4.79
C GLN A 243 44.07 -27.66 3.91
N LEU A 244 43.29 -27.13 2.97
CA LEU A 244 43.67 -26.03 2.11
C LEU A 244 43.23 -24.70 2.73
N ALA A 245 43.81 -23.58 2.28
CA ALA A 245 43.46 -22.25 2.80
C ALA A 245 41.96 -21.94 2.70
N GLY A 246 41.30 -22.38 1.61
CA GLY A 246 39.86 -22.23 1.42
C GLY A 246 38.97 -23.14 2.28
N GLY A 247 39.52 -23.87 3.25
CA GLY A 247 38.78 -24.72 4.20
C GLY A 247 38.42 -26.12 3.69
N ALA A 248 38.57 -26.39 2.40
CA ALA A 248 38.48 -27.76 1.86
C ALA A 248 39.64 -28.63 2.37
N ARG A 249 39.41 -29.93 2.50
CA ARG A 249 40.38 -30.94 2.94
C ARG A 249 40.53 -31.99 1.85
N VAL A 250 41.77 -32.34 1.50
CA VAL A 250 42.07 -33.23 0.38
C VAL A 250 42.79 -34.47 0.88
N ALA A 251 42.23 -35.65 0.66
CA ALA A 251 42.91 -36.91 0.93
C ALA A 251 43.83 -37.26 -0.24
N VAL A 252 45.13 -37.12 -0.01
CA VAL A 252 46.17 -37.43 -0.99
C VAL A 252 46.71 -38.82 -0.72
N GLY A 253 46.64 -39.71 -1.72
CA GLY A 253 47.22 -41.05 -1.64
C GLY A 253 48.75 -41.00 -1.58
N SER A 254 49.38 -42.14 -1.29
CA SER A 254 50.85 -42.25 -1.27
C SER A 254 51.51 -41.97 -2.63
N ASP A 255 50.74 -42.06 -3.73
CA ASP A 255 51.15 -41.72 -5.09
C ASP A 255 51.00 -40.22 -5.43
N GLY A 256 50.64 -39.38 -4.45
CA GLY A 256 50.41 -37.94 -4.63
C GLY A 256 49.08 -37.61 -5.30
N SER A 257 48.23 -38.60 -5.56
CA SER A 257 46.98 -38.42 -6.28
C SER A 257 45.81 -38.18 -5.31
N VAL A 258 44.90 -37.27 -5.66
CA VAL A 258 43.70 -37.03 -4.84
C VAL A 258 42.72 -38.20 -4.96
N SER A 259 42.33 -38.74 -3.81
CA SER A 259 41.30 -39.78 -3.68
C SER A 259 39.99 -39.25 -3.11
N GLN A 260 40.03 -38.12 -2.40
CA GLN A 260 38.86 -37.47 -1.83
C GLN A 260 39.07 -35.97 -1.65
N VAL A 261 38.00 -35.20 -1.77
CA VAL A 261 37.90 -33.82 -1.28
C VAL A 261 36.71 -33.69 -0.36
N SER A 262 36.92 -33.21 0.86
CA SER A 262 35.90 -32.82 1.82
C SER A 262 35.82 -31.29 1.85
N ARG A 263 34.71 -30.70 1.44
CA ARG A 263 34.56 -29.25 1.28
C ARG A 263 34.14 -28.59 2.60
N ALA A 264 34.25 -27.26 2.66
CA ALA A 264 33.94 -26.48 3.85
C ALA A 264 32.45 -26.52 4.24
N ASP A 265 31.55 -26.67 3.26
CA ASP A 265 30.10 -26.81 3.46
C ASP A 265 29.67 -28.20 3.95
N GLY A 266 30.61 -29.14 4.10
CA GLY A 266 30.35 -30.52 4.51
C GLY A 266 30.09 -31.49 3.35
N SER A 267 29.94 -31.00 2.11
CA SER A 267 29.88 -31.88 0.93
C SER A 267 31.24 -32.52 0.65
N ARG A 268 31.28 -33.63 -0.08
CA ARG A 268 32.52 -34.29 -0.47
C ARG A 268 32.48 -34.94 -1.84
N VAL A 269 33.65 -35.17 -2.40
CA VAL A 269 33.87 -35.89 -3.66
C VAL A 269 34.84 -37.02 -3.40
N GLU A 270 34.49 -38.24 -3.75
CA GLU A 270 35.37 -39.40 -3.71
C GLU A 270 35.69 -39.86 -5.13
N VAL A 271 36.96 -40.19 -5.41
CA VAL A 271 37.39 -40.62 -6.73
C VAL A 271 38.08 -41.96 -6.64
N LYS A 272 37.55 -42.93 -7.38
CA LYS A 272 38.20 -44.23 -7.58
C LYS A 272 38.91 -44.22 -8.94
N LYS A 273 40.16 -44.68 -8.94
CA LYS A 273 41.02 -44.73 -10.13
C LYS A 273 41.37 -46.16 -10.52
N ILE A 274 41.45 -46.44 -11.82
CA ILE A 274 42.00 -47.66 -12.41
C ILE A 274 43.14 -47.22 -13.33
N ALA A 275 44.35 -47.77 -13.12
CA ALA A 275 45.57 -47.39 -13.85
C ALA A 275 45.84 -45.86 -13.86
N GLY A 276 45.59 -45.18 -12.75
CA GLY A 276 45.81 -43.73 -12.59
C GLY A 276 44.73 -42.82 -13.19
N GLN A 277 43.78 -43.37 -13.96
CA GLN A 277 42.65 -42.62 -14.53
C GLN A 277 41.40 -42.77 -13.65
N PRO A 278 40.63 -41.69 -13.42
CA PRO A 278 39.38 -41.77 -12.67
C PRO A 278 38.34 -42.61 -13.45
N PHE A 279 37.78 -43.63 -12.80
CA PHE A 279 36.72 -44.49 -13.37
C PHE A 279 35.35 -44.30 -12.69
N SER A 280 35.36 -43.86 -11.43
CA SER A 280 34.16 -43.58 -10.65
C SER A 280 34.38 -42.36 -9.77
N VAL A 281 33.40 -41.44 -9.76
CA VAL A 281 33.39 -40.22 -8.96
C VAL A 281 32.09 -40.20 -8.18
N THR A 282 32.16 -40.24 -6.85
CA THR A 282 30.98 -40.13 -5.98
C THR A 282 30.93 -38.73 -5.39
N GLU A 283 29.93 -37.96 -5.75
CA GLU A 283 29.62 -36.68 -5.09
C GLU A 283 28.62 -36.91 -3.97
N ILE A 284 28.87 -36.30 -2.82
CA ILE A 284 28.04 -36.43 -1.62
C ILE A 284 27.76 -35.02 -1.14
N ASP A 285 26.48 -34.63 -1.08
CA ASP A 285 26.10 -33.29 -0.65
C ASP A 285 26.25 -33.11 0.87
N ALA A 286 25.99 -31.90 1.37
CA ALA A 286 26.09 -31.59 2.81
C ALA A 286 25.09 -32.39 3.67
N ASN A 287 24.04 -32.94 3.07
CA ASN A 287 23.03 -33.78 3.73
C ASN A 287 23.37 -35.28 3.65
N GLY A 288 24.50 -35.64 3.04
CA GLY A 288 24.93 -37.03 2.86
C GLY A 288 24.30 -37.75 1.66
N GLN A 289 23.50 -37.07 0.82
CA GLN A 289 22.95 -37.68 -0.39
C GLN A 289 24.06 -37.87 -1.43
N SER A 290 24.13 -39.05 -2.03
CA SER A 290 25.24 -39.44 -2.92
C SER A 290 24.82 -39.67 -4.37
N VAL A 291 25.60 -39.14 -5.30
CA VAL A 291 25.48 -39.33 -6.75
C VAL A 291 26.77 -39.97 -7.24
N ASN A 292 26.68 -41.16 -7.80
CA ASN A 292 27.85 -41.88 -8.33
C ASN A 292 27.91 -41.77 -9.85
N TRP A 293 28.98 -41.16 -10.35
CA TRP A 293 29.29 -41.05 -11.76
C TRP A 293 30.24 -42.15 -12.17
N THR A 294 29.88 -42.89 -13.21
CA THR A 294 30.74 -43.94 -13.79
C THR A 294 31.16 -43.52 -15.19
N ASN A 295 32.45 -43.67 -15.50
CA ASN A 295 33.01 -43.34 -16.81
C ASN A 295 32.81 -44.53 -17.77
N SER A 296 32.13 -44.28 -18.90
CA SER A 296 32.05 -45.17 -20.05
C SER A 296 32.51 -44.39 -21.27
N ASP A 297 33.67 -44.75 -21.83
CA ASP A 297 34.24 -44.17 -23.05
C ASP A 297 34.40 -42.64 -23.03
N GLY A 298 34.82 -42.07 -21.88
CA GLY A 298 35.06 -40.63 -21.72
C GLY A 298 33.80 -39.82 -21.37
N SER A 299 32.65 -40.49 -21.31
CA SER A 299 31.37 -39.94 -20.87
C SER A 299 31.03 -40.47 -19.47
N TRP A 300 30.56 -39.60 -18.60
CA TRP A 300 30.22 -39.87 -17.21
C TRP A 300 28.71 -39.80 -17.03
N THR A 301 28.13 -40.90 -16.56
CA THR A 301 26.69 -41.02 -16.34
C THR A 301 26.39 -41.48 -14.92
N SER A 302 25.21 -41.12 -14.41
CA SER A 302 24.74 -41.50 -13.07
C SER A 302 23.33 -42.06 -13.14
N ALA A 303 23.08 -43.17 -12.43
CA ALA A 303 21.74 -43.74 -12.30
C ALA A 303 20.84 -42.86 -11.41
N GLN A 304 21.43 -42.12 -10.47
CA GLN A 304 20.73 -41.21 -9.56
C GLN A 304 20.33 -39.89 -10.23
N LYS A 305 20.92 -39.56 -11.38
CA LYS A 305 20.57 -38.38 -12.20
C LYS A 305 20.36 -38.78 -13.66
N PRO A 306 19.27 -39.50 -13.96
CA PRO A 306 19.01 -39.98 -15.31
C PRO A 306 18.88 -38.82 -16.29
N GLY A 307 19.61 -38.89 -17.40
CA GLY A 307 19.63 -37.86 -18.46
C GLY A 307 20.73 -36.81 -18.33
N GLU A 308 21.43 -36.73 -17.18
CA GLU A 308 22.61 -35.88 -17.06
C GLU A 308 23.85 -36.63 -17.55
N VAL A 309 24.55 -36.04 -18.51
CA VAL A 309 25.81 -36.56 -19.06
C VAL A 309 26.90 -35.55 -18.77
N ARG A 310 28.02 -36.03 -18.23
CA ARG A 310 29.22 -35.22 -17.99
C ARG A 310 30.39 -35.74 -18.80
N LYS A 311 31.33 -34.87 -19.13
CA LYS A 311 32.58 -35.20 -19.81
C LYS A 311 33.73 -34.55 -19.05
N ASN A 312 34.94 -35.03 -19.31
CA ASN A 312 36.16 -34.38 -18.83
C ASN A 312 36.19 -34.12 -17.31
N ILE A 313 35.62 -35.02 -16.49
CA ILE A 313 35.68 -34.88 -15.03
C ILE A 313 37.14 -34.91 -14.57
N ARG A 314 37.58 -33.87 -13.87
CA ARG A 314 38.93 -33.73 -13.30
C ARG A 314 38.84 -33.28 -11.85
N LEU A 315 39.57 -33.97 -10.97
CA LEU A 315 39.75 -33.58 -9.58
C LEU A 315 41.20 -33.09 -9.41
N TYR A 316 41.36 -31.82 -9.07
CA TYR A 316 42.66 -31.18 -8.91
C TYR A 316 43.19 -31.36 -7.48
N ASN A 317 44.52 -31.28 -7.32
CA ASN A 317 45.20 -31.37 -6.02
C ASN A 317 44.80 -30.27 -5.03
N ASN A 318 44.27 -29.16 -5.54
CA ASN A 318 43.72 -28.05 -4.76
C ASN A 318 42.23 -28.21 -4.42
N GLY A 319 41.67 -29.42 -4.56
CA GLY A 319 40.32 -29.75 -4.14
C GLY A 319 39.22 -29.40 -5.14
N LEU A 320 39.53 -28.79 -6.28
CA LEU A 320 38.54 -28.42 -7.29
C LEU A 320 38.10 -29.65 -8.10
N LEU A 321 36.79 -29.81 -8.30
CA LEU A 321 36.23 -30.76 -9.26
C LEU A 321 35.74 -29.99 -10.48
N SER A 322 36.31 -30.20 -11.66
CA SER A 322 35.77 -29.63 -12.91
C SER A 322 35.14 -30.70 -13.78
N PHE A 323 34.05 -30.38 -14.48
CA PHE A 323 33.45 -31.25 -15.50
C PHE A 323 32.75 -30.43 -16.58
N GLU A 324 32.58 -31.00 -17.75
CA GLU A 324 31.78 -30.43 -18.84
C GLU A 324 30.39 -31.10 -18.86
N SER A 325 29.30 -30.35 -18.80
CA SER A 325 27.94 -30.89 -18.94
C SER A 325 27.57 -31.18 -20.40
N GLY A 326 26.46 -31.89 -20.62
CA GLY A 326 25.99 -32.26 -21.96
C GLY A 326 25.72 -31.08 -22.92
N ASP A 327 25.56 -29.86 -22.40
CA ASP A 327 25.44 -28.60 -23.16
C ASP A 327 26.80 -27.89 -23.37
N SER A 328 27.91 -28.60 -23.13
CA SER A 328 29.29 -28.09 -23.25
C SER A 328 29.65 -26.92 -22.33
N ARG A 329 28.90 -26.73 -21.24
CA ARG A 329 29.29 -25.81 -20.16
C ARG A 329 30.25 -26.49 -19.21
N ILE A 330 31.25 -25.75 -18.74
CA ILE A 330 32.18 -26.26 -17.75
C ILE A 330 31.73 -25.80 -16.37
N HIS A 331 31.70 -26.74 -15.45
CA HIS A 331 31.34 -26.54 -14.06
C HIS A 331 32.59 -26.76 -13.23
N VAL A 332 32.90 -25.84 -12.33
CA VAL A 332 33.97 -26.01 -11.34
C VAL A 332 33.36 -25.96 -9.95
N LEU A 333 33.43 -27.09 -9.24
CA LEU A 333 32.94 -27.25 -7.88
C LEU A 333 34.13 -27.18 -6.90
N GLY A 334 34.25 -26.04 -6.21
CA GLY A 334 35.28 -25.80 -5.20
C GLY A 334 34.79 -26.06 -3.79
N ASN A 335 34.71 -25.02 -2.95
CA ASN A 335 34.33 -25.05 -1.53
C ASN A 335 32.84 -25.38 -1.26
N GLY A 336 32.17 -26.12 -2.13
CA GLY A 336 30.72 -26.41 -2.04
C GLY A 336 29.88 -25.68 -3.08
N ASN A 337 30.38 -24.56 -3.60
CA ASN A 337 29.69 -23.78 -4.62
C ASN A 337 30.09 -24.23 -6.04
N GLU A 338 29.10 -24.27 -6.92
CA GLU A 338 29.24 -24.56 -8.35
C GLU A 338 29.48 -23.26 -9.13
N LEU A 339 30.66 -23.12 -9.72
CA LEU A 339 30.96 -22.07 -10.69
C LEU A 339 30.53 -22.57 -12.07
N LYS A 340 29.45 -22.00 -12.59
CA LYS A 340 28.92 -22.31 -13.92
C LYS A 340 29.57 -21.41 -14.96
N GLU A 341 30.24 -22.01 -15.93
CA GLU A 341 30.81 -21.27 -17.05
C GLU A 341 29.87 -21.28 -18.26
N SER A 342 29.86 -20.16 -19.00
CA SER A 342 28.97 -20.02 -20.15
C SER A 342 29.38 -20.82 -21.37
N THR A 343 30.68 -21.09 -21.62
CA THR A 343 31.15 -21.98 -22.73
C THR A 343 32.66 -22.33 -22.80
N SER A 344 33.54 -21.98 -21.85
CA SER A 344 34.98 -22.42 -21.92
C SER A 344 35.79 -22.21 -20.62
N ALA A 345 36.44 -23.28 -20.14
CA ALA A 345 37.29 -23.37 -18.93
C ALA A 345 38.47 -22.41 -18.89
N GLU A 346 38.88 -21.90 -20.04
CA GLU A 346 40.10 -21.10 -20.17
C GLU A 346 39.98 -19.73 -19.48
N ASN A 347 38.78 -19.37 -19.05
CA ASN A 347 38.47 -18.06 -18.53
C ASN A 347 38.45 -17.97 -17.00
N ILE A 348 38.54 -19.07 -16.25
CA ILE A 348 38.61 -19.05 -14.78
C ILE A 348 39.88 -19.75 -14.34
N GLN A 349 40.76 -19.03 -13.64
CA GLN A 349 42.00 -19.56 -13.09
C GLN A 349 41.92 -19.60 -11.57
N PHE A 350 42.44 -20.66 -10.98
CA PHE A 350 42.54 -20.81 -9.54
C PHE A 350 44.01 -20.86 -9.12
N ASP A 351 44.30 -20.49 -7.89
CA ASP A 351 45.62 -20.70 -7.31
C ASP A 351 45.79 -22.14 -6.77
N GLU A 352 46.99 -22.43 -6.26
CA GLU A 352 47.32 -23.74 -5.70
C GLU A 352 46.48 -24.13 -4.49
N GLN A 353 45.75 -23.17 -3.88
CA GLN A 353 44.87 -23.40 -2.75
C GLN A 353 43.39 -23.47 -3.14
N GLY A 354 43.09 -23.44 -4.44
CA GLY A 354 41.73 -23.58 -4.97
C GLY A 354 40.93 -22.28 -4.93
N ARG A 355 41.56 -21.15 -4.67
CA ARG A 355 40.91 -19.84 -4.63
C ARG A 355 40.89 -19.23 -6.02
N LEU A 356 39.85 -18.47 -6.34
CA LEU A 356 39.74 -17.78 -7.63
C LEU A 356 40.91 -16.80 -7.79
N LYS A 357 41.79 -17.05 -8.75
CA LYS A 357 42.98 -16.24 -9.08
C LYS A 357 42.70 -15.29 -10.24
N ALA A 358 41.97 -15.73 -11.25
CA ALA A 358 41.58 -14.89 -12.38
C ALA A 358 40.22 -15.28 -12.93
N ILE A 359 39.46 -14.32 -13.43
CA ILE A 359 38.27 -14.54 -14.27
C ILE A 359 38.32 -13.62 -15.49
N THR A 360 37.99 -14.16 -16.65
CA THR A 360 37.73 -13.43 -17.90
C THR A 360 36.27 -13.59 -18.25
N TYR A 361 35.52 -12.50 -18.24
CA TYR A 361 34.09 -12.52 -18.50
C TYR A 361 33.78 -12.65 -20.00
N SER A 362 32.53 -12.95 -20.34
CA SER A 362 32.09 -13.10 -21.75
C SER A 362 32.24 -11.81 -22.57
N ASN A 363 32.20 -10.64 -21.93
CA ASN A 363 32.50 -9.35 -22.56
C ASN A 363 34.03 -9.10 -22.73
N GLY A 364 34.86 -10.02 -22.24
CA GLY A 364 36.32 -10.00 -22.26
C GLY A 364 36.96 -9.14 -21.17
N ASP A 365 36.19 -8.57 -20.24
CA ASP A 365 36.74 -7.94 -19.04
C ASP A 365 37.44 -9.00 -18.18
N THR A 366 38.51 -8.63 -17.49
CA THR A 366 39.27 -9.57 -16.65
C THR A 366 39.41 -9.06 -15.22
N ARG A 367 39.36 -9.96 -14.24
CA ARG A 367 39.77 -9.69 -12.86
C ARG A 367 40.82 -10.70 -12.44
N ASN A 368 41.99 -10.22 -12.03
CA ASN A 368 43.05 -11.02 -11.44
C ASN A 368 43.18 -10.65 -9.98
N VAL A 369 43.30 -11.63 -9.09
CA VAL A 369 43.53 -11.41 -7.67
C VAL A 369 44.75 -12.17 -7.19
N VAL A 370 45.42 -11.57 -6.23
CA VAL A 370 46.51 -12.16 -5.47
C VAL A 370 46.10 -12.06 -4.01
N PHE A 371 46.15 -13.18 -3.31
CA PHE A 371 45.84 -13.24 -1.88
C PHE A 371 47.10 -13.04 -1.04
N GLU A 372 46.91 -12.65 0.21
CA GLU A 372 47.97 -12.70 1.21
C GLU A 372 48.34 -14.17 1.50
N GLU A 373 49.59 -14.42 1.87
CA GLU A 373 50.08 -15.76 2.15
C GLU A 373 49.36 -16.34 3.38
N GLY A 374 48.79 -17.54 3.23
CA GLY A 374 48.08 -18.23 4.31
C GLY A 374 46.72 -17.63 4.74
N THR A 375 46.20 -16.60 4.05
CA THR A 375 44.89 -16.00 4.38
C THR A 375 44.02 -15.83 3.13
N ASP A 376 42.70 -15.77 3.29
CA ASP A 376 41.76 -15.48 2.19
C ASP A 376 41.61 -13.98 1.87
N ARG A 377 42.46 -13.15 2.46
CA ARG A 377 42.43 -11.70 2.20
C ARG A 377 43.09 -11.40 0.86
N ILE A 378 42.42 -10.60 0.04
CA ILE A 378 42.98 -10.12 -1.23
C ILE A 378 44.09 -9.11 -0.94
N LYS A 379 45.33 -9.47 -1.29
CA LYS A 379 46.52 -8.59 -1.27
C LYS A 379 46.48 -7.58 -2.40
N SER A 380 46.09 -8.01 -3.59
CA SER A 380 45.91 -7.11 -4.72
C SER A 380 44.88 -7.61 -5.72
N MET A 381 44.20 -6.70 -6.40
CA MET A 381 43.28 -6.99 -7.49
C MET A 381 43.62 -6.13 -8.71
N THR A 382 43.75 -6.74 -9.88
CA THR A 382 43.84 -6.05 -11.16
C THR A 382 42.58 -6.30 -11.98
N TYR A 383 41.90 -5.24 -12.37
CA TYR A 383 40.71 -5.26 -13.21
C TYR A 383 41.00 -4.63 -14.57
N MET A 384 40.70 -5.32 -15.66
CA MET A 384 40.82 -4.80 -17.03
C MET A 384 39.44 -4.71 -17.67
N THR A 385 39.11 -3.56 -18.24
CA THR A 385 37.91 -3.37 -19.05
C THR A 385 38.30 -3.47 -20.53
N LYS A 386 37.89 -4.53 -21.23
CA LYS A 386 38.30 -4.77 -22.62
C LYS A 386 37.81 -3.67 -23.56
N ALA A 387 36.57 -3.22 -23.36
CA ALA A 387 35.96 -2.20 -24.20
C ALA A 387 36.71 -0.86 -24.18
N THR A 388 37.31 -0.49 -23.03
CA THR A 388 38.01 0.78 -22.87
C THR A 388 39.54 0.63 -22.84
N GLY A 389 40.07 -0.60 -22.76
CA GLY A 389 41.48 -0.86 -22.52
C GLY A 389 41.98 -0.38 -21.15
N GLN A 390 41.08 -0.01 -20.24
CA GLN A 390 41.45 0.52 -18.93
C GLN A 390 41.88 -0.61 -17.99
N ILE A 391 42.99 -0.42 -17.29
CA ILE A 391 43.50 -1.33 -16.25
C ILE A 391 43.45 -0.60 -14.92
N SER A 392 42.84 -1.20 -13.90
CA SER A 392 42.77 -0.68 -12.53
C SER A 392 43.39 -1.70 -11.58
N GLU A 393 44.46 -1.32 -10.91
CA GLU A 393 45.17 -2.13 -9.92
C GLU A 393 44.91 -1.56 -8.52
N TYR A 394 44.57 -2.45 -7.58
CA TYR A 394 44.34 -2.16 -6.17
C TYR A 394 45.31 -3.01 -5.36
N ILE A 395 46.18 -2.39 -4.57
CA ILE A 395 47.20 -3.06 -3.74
C ILE A 395 46.93 -2.71 -2.29
N ARG A 396 46.65 -3.71 -1.45
CA ARG A 396 46.37 -3.49 -0.02
C ARG A 396 47.62 -2.96 0.70
N VAL A 397 47.43 -1.98 1.57
CA VAL A 397 48.51 -1.36 2.37
C VAL A 397 48.25 -1.57 3.85
N GLY A 398 49.10 -2.37 4.50
CA GLY A 398 48.98 -2.73 5.91
C GLY A 398 47.88 -3.76 6.18
N SER A 399 47.48 -3.89 7.44
CA SER A 399 46.47 -4.85 7.88
C SER A 399 45.02 -4.34 7.76
N GLU A 400 44.82 -3.06 7.46
CA GLU A 400 43.51 -2.41 7.37
C GLU A 400 42.87 -2.53 5.97
N GLU A 401 41.60 -2.14 5.84
CA GLU A 401 40.86 -2.03 4.55
C GLU A 401 41.27 -0.75 3.78
N LYS A 402 42.57 -0.63 3.50
CA LYS A 402 43.20 0.46 2.77
C LYS A 402 44.01 -0.08 1.60
N PHE A 403 43.86 0.53 0.44
CA PHE A 403 44.53 0.15 -0.79
C PHE A 403 45.19 1.36 -1.47
N GLU A 404 46.32 1.12 -2.11
CA GLU A 404 46.85 1.95 -3.17
C GLU A 404 46.15 1.59 -4.49
N PHE A 405 45.69 2.60 -5.20
CA PHE A 405 45.02 2.48 -6.49
C PHE A 405 45.96 2.98 -7.59
N LYS A 406 46.06 2.22 -8.69
CA LYS A 406 46.75 2.61 -9.91
C LYS A 406 45.87 2.28 -11.13
N GLY A 407 45.31 3.30 -11.76
CA GLY A 407 44.54 3.20 -12.99
C GLY A 407 45.37 3.60 -14.21
N THR A 408 45.38 2.79 -15.27
CA THR A 408 45.98 3.09 -16.57
C THR A 408 44.86 3.15 -17.61
N ASP A 409 44.70 4.28 -18.30
CA ASP A 409 43.71 4.41 -19.37
C ASP A 409 44.20 3.78 -20.70
N ALA A 410 43.32 3.75 -21.70
CA ALA A 410 43.62 3.22 -23.05
C ALA A 410 44.86 3.84 -23.72
N LYS A 411 45.24 5.06 -23.31
CA LYS A 411 46.37 5.82 -23.85
C LYS A 411 47.65 5.61 -23.04
N GLY A 412 47.62 4.71 -22.05
CA GLY A 412 48.75 4.45 -21.16
C GLY A 412 48.93 5.51 -20.07
N LYS A 413 47.99 6.45 -19.89
CA LYS A 413 48.08 7.46 -18.84
C LYS A 413 47.77 6.84 -17.50
N VAL A 414 48.73 6.93 -16.58
CA VAL A 414 48.63 6.38 -15.22
C VAL A 414 48.07 7.42 -14.26
N LYS A 415 47.14 7.00 -13.40
CA LYS A 415 46.61 7.75 -12.26
C LYS A 415 46.78 6.91 -11.01
N THR A 416 47.48 7.44 -10.01
CA THR A 416 47.63 6.79 -8.71
C THR A 416 46.80 7.51 -7.64
N GLY A 417 46.46 6.80 -6.57
CA GLY A 417 45.75 7.36 -5.43
C GLY A 417 45.67 6.36 -4.27
N LYS A 418 45.08 6.79 -3.16
CA LYS A 418 44.70 5.90 -2.06
C LYS A 418 43.19 5.65 -2.14
N TRP A 419 42.75 4.45 -1.80
CA TRP A 419 41.35 4.06 -1.70
C TRP A 419 41.13 3.34 -0.38
N SER A 420 40.05 3.66 0.32
CA SER A 420 39.60 2.91 1.50
C SER A 420 38.32 2.17 1.12
N GLY A 421 38.20 0.93 1.59
CA GLY A 421 37.09 0.04 1.23
C GLY A 421 37.51 -1.43 1.27
N SER A 422 36.56 -2.34 1.05
CA SER A 422 36.82 -3.78 1.00
C SER A 422 36.65 -4.33 -0.41
N ILE A 423 37.52 -5.27 -0.76
CA ILE A 423 37.41 -6.08 -1.97
C ILE A 423 37.36 -7.52 -1.49
N ASP A 424 36.27 -8.20 -1.83
CA ASP A 424 36.01 -9.58 -1.46
C ASP A 424 35.65 -10.38 -2.73
N CYS A 425 35.98 -11.66 -2.72
CA CYS A 425 35.55 -12.61 -3.75
C CYS A 425 34.85 -13.77 -3.06
N SER A 426 33.54 -13.91 -3.28
CA SER A 426 32.81 -15.04 -2.72
C SER A 426 33.13 -16.35 -3.45
N PRO A 427 32.86 -17.51 -2.85
CA PRO A 427 33.20 -18.80 -3.46
C PRO A 427 32.41 -19.13 -4.73
N ASP A 428 31.31 -18.42 -4.99
CA ASP A 428 30.55 -18.46 -6.26
C ASP A 428 31.16 -17.57 -7.35
N GLY A 429 32.35 -16.98 -7.12
CA GLY A 429 33.07 -16.15 -8.06
C GLY A 429 32.53 -14.73 -8.18
N THR A 430 31.60 -14.32 -7.31
CA THR A 430 31.09 -12.95 -7.28
C THR A 430 32.11 -12.03 -6.61
N PHE A 431 32.60 -11.04 -7.37
CA PHE A 431 33.45 -9.99 -6.83
C PHE A 431 32.59 -8.91 -6.18
N THR A 432 32.92 -8.57 -4.95
CA THR A 432 32.24 -7.57 -4.13
C THR A 432 33.23 -6.44 -3.83
N ILE A 433 32.88 -5.21 -4.21
CA ILE A 433 33.66 -4.01 -3.92
C ILE A 433 32.78 -3.06 -3.11
N LYS A 434 33.21 -2.76 -1.88
CA LYS A 434 32.54 -1.82 -0.99
C LYS A 434 33.44 -0.63 -0.75
N ASP A 435 32.99 0.56 -1.16
CA ASP A 435 33.70 1.80 -0.84
C ASP A 435 33.67 2.06 0.68
N GLY A 436 34.83 2.40 1.25
CA GLY A 436 34.99 2.76 2.65
C GLY A 436 34.93 4.26 2.88
N GLU A 437 34.83 4.67 4.15
CA GLU A 437 34.89 6.08 4.52
C GLU A 437 36.32 6.61 4.31
N GLY A 438 36.49 7.57 3.40
CA GLY A 438 37.79 8.18 3.11
C GLY A 438 37.82 8.95 1.78
N ASN A 439 38.76 9.89 1.65
CA ASN A 439 38.99 10.75 0.46
C ASN A 439 37.85 11.73 0.09
N GLY A 440 37.00 12.13 1.04
CA GLY A 440 35.97 13.16 0.81
C GLY A 440 34.75 12.70 -0.01
N ARG A 441 34.62 11.39 -0.28
CA ARG A 441 33.40 10.81 -0.88
C ARG A 441 32.45 10.34 0.23
N LYS A 442 31.17 10.71 0.16
CA LYS A 442 30.13 10.15 1.01
C LYS A 442 29.90 8.70 0.60
N VAL A 443 30.04 7.77 1.54
CA VAL A 443 29.64 6.37 1.35
C VAL A 443 28.11 6.34 1.35
N ASP A 444 27.51 5.96 0.24
CA ASP A 444 26.04 5.92 0.06
C ASP A 444 25.41 4.56 0.42
N GLY A 445 26.26 3.63 0.90
CA GLY A 445 25.90 2.30 1.35
C GLY A 445 25.79 1.25 0.24
N PHE A 446 26.06 1.62 -1.02
CA PHE A 446 26.07 0.65 -2.11
C PHE A 446 27.34 -0.18 -2.14
N VAL A 447 27.15 -1.44 -2.50
CA VAL A 447 28.20 -2.43 -2.72
C VAL A 447 28.12 -2.86 -4.18
N THR A 448 29.23 -2.78 -4.90
CA THR A 448 29.29 -3.23 -6.29
C THR A 448 29.50 -4.74 -6.31
N LYS A 449 28.59 -5.48 -6.94
CA LYS A 449 28.71 -6.92 -7.15
C LYS A 449 28.91 -7.24 -8.62
N THR A 450 29.80 -8.17 -8.93
CA THR A 450 30.03 -8.66 -10.30
C THR A 450 30.13 -10.19 -10.25
N PRO A 451 29.01 -10.89 -10.53
CA PRO A 451 28.97 -12.34 -10.65
C PRO A 451 29.81 -12.86 -11.82
N THR A 452 29.89 -14.19 -11.95
CA THR A 452 30.61 -14.89 -13.01
C THR A 452 30.10 -14.60 -14.42
N ASP A 453 28.87 -14.10 -14.57
CA ASP A 453 28.32 -13.67 -15.85
C ASP A 453 28.87 -12.31 -16.34
N GLY A 454 29.63 -11.61 -15.50
CA GLY A 454 30.23 -10.31 -15.79
C GLY A 454 29.27 -9.12 -15.67
N LYS A 455 27.99 -9.34 -15.35
CA LYS A 455 27.01 -8.26 -15.21
C LYS A 455 27.12 -7.62 -13.83
N THR A 456 27.78 -6.48 -13.79
CA THR A 456 27.87 -5.70 -12.57
C THR A 456 26.54 -5.04 -12.20
N TYR A 457 26.18 -5.13 -10.91
CA TYR A 457 25.08 -4.40 -10.31
C TYR A 457 25.51 -3.78 -8.97
N LEU A 458 24.71 -2.86 -8.46
CA LEU A 458 24.88 -2.23 -7.15
C LEU A 458 23.84 -2.82 -6.20
N GLU A 459 24.27 -3.19 -4.99
CA GLU A 459 23.41 -3.71 -3.94
C GLU A 459 23.48 -2.80 -2.72
N LYS A 460 22.33 -2.48 -2.12
CA LYS A 460 22.27 -1.73 -0.86
C LYS A 460 21.28 -2.37 0.08
N LYS A 461 21.73 -2.68 1.29
CA LYS A 461 20.86 -3.13 2.38
C LYS A 461 20.36 -1.92 3.17
N ASN A 462 19.04 -1.80 3.28
CA ASN A 462 18.37 -0.74 4.02
C ASN A 462 18.26 -1.10 5.51
N ALA A 463 17.94 -0.09 6.34
CA ALA A 463 17.79 -0.26 7.78
C ALA A 463 16.60 -1.16 8.17
N ASP A 464 15.58 -1.23 7.31
CA ASP A 464 14.41 -2.12 7.46
C ASP A 464 14.71 -3.58 7.08
N GLY A 465 15.93 -3.88 6.65
CA GLY A 465 16.37 -5.21 6.22
C GLY A 465 16.14 -5.51 4.73
N SER A 466 15.44 -4.64 3.99
CA SER A 466 15.26 -4.79 2.54
C SER A 466 16.58 -4.59 1.79
N THR A 467 16.68 -5.18 0.60
CA THR A 467 17.86 -5.10 -0.26
C THR A 467 17.48 -4.54 -1.63
N LEU A 468 18.04 -3.38 -1.94
CA LEU A 468 17.89 -2.70 -3.22
C LEU A 468 18.96 -3.20 -4.19
N ILE A 469 18.55 -3.57 -5.41
CA ILE A 469 19.42 -3.98 -6.50
C ILE A 469 19.24 -2.98 -7.64
N CYS A 470 20.32 -2.30 -8.00
CA CYS A 470 20.35 -1.28 -9.03
C CYS A 470 21.40 -1.61 -10.10
N ASN A 471 21.26 -1.01 -11.30
CA ASN A 471 22.34 -1.01 -12.28
C ASN A 471 23.49 -0.06 -11.86
N LYS A 472 24.55 0.04 -12.67
CA LYS A 472 25.70 0.94 -12.43
C LYS A 472 25.31 2.41 -12.31
N ASP A 473 24.22 2.82 -12.95
CA ASP A 473 23.68 4.19 -12.93
C ASP A 473 22.73 4.45 -11.75
N LYS A 474 22.65 3.50 -10.80
CA LYS A 474 21.78 3.52 -9.61
C LYS A 474 20.29 3.48 -9.93
N GLU A 475 19.92 3.00 -11.11
CA GLU A 475 18.53 2.77 -11.47
C GLU A 475 18.05 1.42 -10.94
N LEU A 476 16.89 1.41 -10.30
CA LEU A 476 16.27 0.22 -9.72
C LEU A 476 16.09 -0.90 -10.77
N GLN A 477 16.56 -2.10 -10.41
CA GLN A 477 16.32 -3.36 -11.10
C GLN A 477 15.45 -4.30 -10.26
N ALA A 478 15.71 -4.39 -8.95
CA ALA A 478 14.87 -5.16 -8.04
C ALA A 478 14.94 -4.64 -6.59
N LEU A 479 13.91 -4.96 -5.82
CA LEU A 479 13.88 -4.80 -4.36
C LEU A 479 13.53 -6.17 -3.77
N LEU A 480 14.36 -6.66 -2.84
CA LEU A 480 14.08 -7.86 -2.06
C LEU A 480 13.67 -7.45 -0.65
N ARG A 481 12.50 -7.86 -0.19
CA ARG A 481 11.98 -7.49 1.14
C ARG A 481 12.23 -8.61 2.16
N PRO A 482 12.28 -8.30 3.48
CA PRO A 482 12.55 -9.29 4.52
C PRO A 482 11.51 -10.43 4.62
N ASP A 483 10.27 -10.15 4.21
CA ASP A 483 9.15 -11.09 4.18
C ASP A 483 9.19 -12.08 2.99
N GLY A 484 10.21 -12.00 2.14
CA GLY A 484 10.35 -12.80 0.92
C GLY A 484 9.61 -12.24 -0.30
N SER A 485 8.83 -11.18 -0.14
CA SER A 485 8.23 -10.43 -1.25
C SER A 485 9.31 -9.65 -2.03
N LYS A 486 9.02 -9.31 -3.28
CA LYS A 486 9.97 -8.59 -4.13
C LYS A 486 9.31 -7.73 -5.20
N VAL A 487 10.04 -6.70 -5.61
CA VAL A 487 9.75 -5.91 -6.81
C VAL A 487 10.81 -6.21 -7.85
N GLU A 488 10.40 -6.44 -9.09
CA GLU A 488 11.32 -6.59 -10.22
C GLU A 488 10.94 -5.60 -11.32
N VAL A 489 11.94 -4.93 -11.88
CA VAL A 489 11.78 -3.87 -12.87
C VAL A 489 12.49 -4.25 -14.16
N GLN A 490 11.77 -4.16 -15.28
CA GLN A 490 12.35 -4.23 -16.61
C GLN A 490 12.37 -2.85 -17.26
N ARG A 491 13.43 -2.55 -18.00
CA ARG A 491 13.65 -1.26 -18.64
C ARG A 491 14.00 -1.43 -20.11
N ALA A 492 13.65 -0.43 -20.91
CA ALA A 492 14.18 -0.20 -22.25
C ALA A 492 14.90 1.16 -22.25
N GLY A 493 16.23 1.14 -22.17
CA GLY A 493 17.01 2.34 -21.86
C GLY A 493 16.74 2.82 -20.42
N SER A 494 16.51 4.11 -20.22
CA SER A 494 16.18 4.70 -18.92
C SER A 494 14.70 4.53 -18.52
N GLN A 495 13.84 4.13 -19.45
CA GLN A 495 12.40 4.00 -19.21
C GLN A 495 12.04 2.63 -18.65
N ILE A 496 11.31 2.60 -17.53
CA ILE A 496 10.69 1.38 -16.99
C ILE A 496 9.57 0.96 -17.93
N THR A 497 9.60 -0.29 -18.37
CA THR A 497 8.62 -0.90 -19.29
C THR A 497 7.77 -1.97 -18.62
N LYS A 498 8.27 -2.62 -17.56
CA LYS A 498 7.53 -3.61 -16.78
C LYS A 498 7.90 -3.52 -15.30
N VAL A 499 6.93 -3.75 -14.43
CA VAL A 499 7.13 -3.89 -12.98
C VAL A 499 6.37 -5.13 -12.52
N ASN A 500 7.02 -6.05 -11.82
CA ASN A 500 6.37 -7.19 -11.19
C ASN A 500 6.48 -7.03 -9.67
N GLU A 501 5.34 -6.99 -8.99
CA GLU A 501 5.24 -7.03 -7.53
C GLU A 501 4.86 -8.46 -7.13
N THR A 502 5.79 -9.18 -6.50
CA THR A 502 5.54 -10.51 -5.93
C THR A 502 5.26 -10.36 -4.44
N ARG A 503 4.10 -10.79 -3.99
CA ARG A 503 3.66 -10.74 -2.58
C ARG A 503 4.28 -11.89 -1.76
N PRO A 504 4.27 -11.82 -0.41
CA PRO A 504 4.84 -12.86 0.45
C PRO A 504 4.28 -14.28 0.19
N ASP A 505 3.04 -14.39 -0.28
CA ASP A 505 2.39 -15.65 -0.64
C ASP A 505 2.68 -16.13 -2.07
N GLY A 506 3.57 -15.44 -2.79
CA GLY A 506 3.96 -15.76 -4.16
C GLY A 506 3.01 -15.23 -5.25
N ARG A 507 1.88 -14.59 -4.90
CA ARG A 507 1.02 -13.95 -5.89
C ARG A 507 1.77 -12.79 -6.55
N MET A 508 1.67 -12.70 -7.87
CA MET A 508 2.34 -11.68 -8.67
C MET A 508 1.32 -10.71 -9.28
N ILE A 509 1.63 -9.42 -9.24
CA ILE A 509 0.93 -8.37 -9.98
C ILE A 509 1.92 -7.79 -10.99
N SER A 510 1.60 -7.88 -12.27
CA SER A 510 2.43 -7.35 -13.36
C SER A 510 1.85 -6.05 -13.90
N PHE A 511 2.67 -5.02 -13.96
CA PHE A 511 2.37 -3.75 -14.61
C PHE A 511 3.19 -3.64 -15.89
N SER A 512 2.56 -3.27 -17.00
CA SER A 512 3.21 -3.09 -18.30
C SER A 512 2.96 -1.67 -18.82
N TYR A 513 4.00 -1.04 -19.34
CA TYR A 513 3.92 0.28 -19.95
C TYR A 513 3.66 0.18 -21.45
N ASP A 514 2.58 0.81 -21.91
CA ASP A 514 2.29 0.97 -23.33
C ASP A 514 2.77 2.35 -23.81
N ALA A 515 3.80 2.33 -24.67
CA ALA A 515 4.39 3.52 -25.25
C ALA A 515 3.43 4.30 -26.18
N GLY A 516 2.45 3.62 -26.80
CA GLY A 516 1.46 4.23 -27.69
C GLY A 516 0.45 5.09 -26.93
N THR A 517 -0.05 4.58 -25.80
CA THR A 517 -1.00 5.30 -24.94
C THR A 517 -0.32 6.12 -23.83
N LYS A 518 0.98 5.91 -23.61
CA LYS A 518 1.78 6.48 -22.50
C LYS A 518 1.15 6.18 -21.13
N ALA A 519 0.68 4.95 -20.96
CA ALA A 519 -0.03 4.51 -19.77
C ALA A 519 0.42 3.12 -19.32
N TRP A 520 0.17 2.83 -18.05
CA TRP A 520 0.42 1.57 -17.39
C TRP A 520 -0.86 0.76 -17.30
N SER A 521 -0.83 -0.50 -17.74
CA SER A 521 -1.87 -1.49 -17.53
C SER A 521 -1.40 -2.56 -16.55
N SER A 522 -2.32 -3.18 -15.83
CA SER A 522 -2.04 -4.34 -14.96
C SER A 522 -2.69 -5.60 -15.51
N ASP A 523 -2.11 -6.76 -15.22
CA ASP A 523 -2.75 -8.07 -15.38
C ASP A 523 -3.90 -8.31 -14.39
N ASN A 524 -3.99 -7.52 -13.32
CA ASN A 524 -5.10 -7.52 -12.39
C ASN A 524 -6.22 -6.57 -12.87
N SER A 525 -7.38 -7.14 -13.20
CA SER A 525 -8.55 -6.40 -13.70
C SER A 525 -9.13 -5.39 -12.71
N LEU A 526 -8.80 -5.49 -11.42
CA LEU A 526 -9.20 -4.52 -10.40
C LEU A 526 -8.34 -3.26 -10.41
N ILE A 527 -7.29 -3.19 -11.24
CA ILE A 527 -6.40 -2.02 -11.35
C ILE A 527 -6.63 -1.35 -12.71
N PRO A 528 -7.28 -0.16 -12.77
CA PRO A 528 -7.48 0.55 -14.02
C PRO A 528 -6.17 1.06 -14.64
N ILE A 529 -6.21 1.34 -15.93
CA ILE A 529 -5.12 1.96 -16.67
C ILE A 529 -4.75 3.32 -16.03
N SER A 530 -3.45 3.54 -15.82
CA SER A 530 -2.93 4.72 -15.12
C SER A 530 -1.83 5.41 -15.90
N LYS A 531 -1.75 6.74 -15.83
CA LYS A 531 -0.59 7.49 -16.36
C LYS A 531 0.59 7.55 -15.38
N ASN A 532 0.35 7.16 -14.12
CA ASN A 532 1.35 7.20 -13.08
C ASN A 532 2.15 5.90 -13.06
N GLN A 533 3.47 6.02 -12.92
CA GLN A 533 4.36 4.87 -12.74
C GLN A 533 4.07 4.18 -11.40
N PRO A 534 3.95 2.84 -11.38
CA PRO A 534 3.53 2.11 -10.19
C PRO A 534 4.66 1.93 -9.16
N VAL A 535 5.92 2.20 -9.50
CA VAL A 535 7.08 2.03 -8.61
C VAL A 535 7.93 3.29 -8.59
N ASP A 536 8.48 3.66 -7.42
CA ASP A 536 9.46 4.75 -7.30
C ASP A 536 10.93 4.26 -7.35
N ALA A 537 11.89 5.15 -7.08
CA ALA A 537 13.31 4.83 -7.14
C ALA A 537 13.79 3.92 -6.00
N ASP A 538 13.09 3.94 -4.85
CA ASP A 538 13.41 3.14 -3.67
C ASP A 538 12.71 1.77 -3.70
N GLY A 539 11.79 1.56 -4.66
CA GLY A 539 11.04 0.32 -4.82
C GLY A 539 9.68 0.31 -4.11
N ASN A 540 9.18 1.46 -3.64
CA ASN A 540 7.82 1.52 -3.13
C ASN A 540 6.84 1.40 -4.29
N VAL A 541 5.81 0.57 -4.13
CA VAL A 541 4.79 0.33 -5.15
C VAL A 541 3.50 1.05 -4.78
N LYS A 542 2.91 1.80 -5.71
CA LYS A 542 1.66 2.54 -5.54
C LYS A 542 0.74 2.37 -6.73
N PHE A 543 -0.50 1.99 -6.47
CA PHE A 543 -1.53 1.88 -7.50
C PHE A 543 -2.92 2.18 -6.94
N LYS A 544 -3.85 2.47 -7.84
CA LYS A 544 -5.26 2.70 -7.53
C LYS A 544 -6.07 1.53 -8.07
N THR A 545 -7.10 1.10 -7.35
CA THR A 545 -8.04 0.07 -7.78
C THR A 545 -9.34 0.69 -8.35
N VAL A 546 -10.16 -0.12 -9.03
CA VAL A 546 -11.40 0.29 -9.70
C VAL A 546 -12.45 0.85 -8.74
N ASP A 547 -12.47 0.37 -7.50
CA ASP A 547 -13.31 0.85 -6.41
C ASP A 547 -12.89 2.24 -5.90
N GLY A 548 -11.70 2.72 -6.29
CA GLY A 548 -11.15 4.01 -5.90
C GLY A 548 -10.09 3.94 -4.80
N SER A 549 -9.79 2.77 -4.26
CA SER A 549 -8.83 2.58 -3.17
C SER A 549 -7.38 2.76 -3.65
N MET A 550 -6.53 3.33 -2.81
CA MET A 550 -5.11 3.58 -3.09
C MET A 550 -4.24 2.63 -2.27
N HIS A 551 -3.50 1.77 -2.94
CA HIS A 551 -2.54 0.85 -2.33
C HIS A 551 -1.14 1.48 -2.36
N SER A 552 -0.38 1.31 -1.28
CA SER A 552 1.01 1.71 -1.15
C SER A 552 1.78 0.63 -0.39
N VAL A 553 2.68 -0.09 -1.08
CA VAL A 553 3.55 -1.12 -0.50
C VAL A 553 4.94 -0.53 -0.31
N ALA A 554 5.42 -0.53 0.93
CA ALA A 554 6.70 0.05 1.32
C ALA A 554 7.87 -0.93 1.09
N THR A 555 9.10 -0.47 1.32
CA THR A 555 10.31 -1.28 1.18
C THR A 555 10.42 -2.41 2.20
N ASP A 556 9.79 -2.26 3.36
CA ASP A 556 9.74 -3.25 4.44
C ASP A 556 8.61 -4.31 4.26
N GLY A 557 7.80 -4.16 3.21
CA GLY A 557 6.70 -5.06 2.87
C GLY A 557 5.35 -4.64 3.45
N LYS A 558 5.33 -3.63 4.34
CA LYS A 558 4.07 -3.10 4.88
C LYS A 558 3.24 -2.48 3.78
N GLU A 559 1.94 -2.74 3.82
CA GLU A 559 0.99 -2.19 2.87
C GLU A 559 0.03 -1.25 3.56
N ARG A 560 -0.15 -0.08 2.95
CA ARG A 560 -1.16 0.88 3.34
C ARG A 560 -2.22 0.96 2.24
N VAL A 561 -3.48 0.72 2.61
CA VAL A 561 -4.63 0.85 1.72
C VAL A 561 -5.49 2.00 2.19
N VAL A 562 -5.61 3.05 1.38
CA VAL A 562 -6.56 4.14 1.64
C VAL A 562 -7.82 3.87 0.82
N THR A 563 -8.90 3.48 1.48
CA THR A 563 -10.17 3.14 0.84
C THR A 563 -10.88 4.37 0.29
N ARG A 564 -11.86 4.18 -0.59
CA ARG A 564 -12.65 5.27 -1.18
C ARG A 564 -13.34 6.17 -0.13
N ASP A 565 -13.76 5.61 0.99
CA ASP A 565 -14.40 6.35 2.08
C ASP A 565 -13.41 7.11 2.98
N GLY A 566 -12.10 6.95 2.72
CA GLY A 566 -11.00 7.64 3.39
C GLY A 566 -10.48 6.92 4.63
N ALA A 567 -10.95 5.71 4.94
CA ALA A 567 -10.29 4.86 5.93
C ALA A 567 -8.91 4.43 5.41
N THR A 568 -7.98 4.21 6.33
CA THR A 568 -6.62 3.71 6.07
C THR A 568 -6.48 2.36 6.75
N LEU A 569 -6.25 1.30 5.98
CA LEU A 569 -5.88 -0.02 6.48
C LEU A 569 -4.36 -0.14 6.39
N GLU A 570 -3.74 -0.60 7.48
CA GLU A 570 -2.30 -0.83 7.58
C GLU A 570 -2.07 -2.32 7.81
N ASN A 571 -1.50 -2.97 6.81
CA ASN A 571 -1.08 -4.36 6.84
C ASN A 571 0.41 -4.43 7.17
N ASN A 572 0.79 -5.43 7.96
CA ASN A 572 2.18 -5.74 8.23
C ASN A 572 2.89 -6.37 7.03
N SER A 573 4.17 -6.68 7.20
CA SER A 573 4.98 -7.31 6.15
C SER A 573 4.55 -8.75 5.82
N LYS A 574 3.75 -9.41 6.67
CA LYS A 574 3.11 -10.69 6.30
C LYS A 574 1.83 -10.51 5.48
N GLY A 575 1.39 -9.27 5.23
CA GLY A 575 0.12 -8.96 4.59
C GLY A 575 -1.08 -9.06 5.53
N GLU A 576 -0.86 -9.11 6.83
CA GLU A 576 -1.93 -9.19 7.83
C GLU A 576 -2.33 -7.80 8.32
N LEU A 577 -3.63 -7.54 8.42
CA LEU A 577 -4.14 -6.28 8.95
C LEU A 577 -3.76 -6.09 10.43
N GLU A 578 -3.09 -4.98 10.73
CA GLU A 578 -2.67 -4.56 12.07
C GLU A 578 -3.50 -3.38 12.59
N ARG A 579 -3.82 -2.43 11.72
CA ARG A 579 -4.52 -1.20 12.13
C ARG A 579 -5.48 -0.70 11.06
N ILE A 580 -6.62 -0.18 11.51
CA ILE A 580 -7.58 0.54 10.68
C ILE A 580 -7.73 1.94 11.27
N THR A 581 -7.44 2.99 10.50
CA THR A 581 -7.61 4.38 10.92
C THR A 581 -8.69 5.05 10.09
N GLN A 582 -9.72 5.56 10.75
CA GLN A 582 -10.80 6.27 10.08
C GLN A 582 -10.39 7.70 9.72
N ARG A 583 -11.15 8.33 8.80
CA ARG A 583 -10.94 9.73 8.39
C ARG A 583 -10.99 10.75 9.54
N ASN A 584 -11.73 10.47 10.62
CA ASN A 584 -11.80 11.35 11.81
C ASN A 584 -10.58 11.19 12.75
N GLY A 585 -9.69 10.23 12.47
CA GLY A 585 -8.51 9.92 13.27
C GLY A 585 -8.70 8.79 14.28
N ASP A 586 -9.94 8.36 14.56
CA ASP A 586 -10.19 7.19 15.41
C ASP A 586 -9.60 5.95 14.74
N TYR A 587 -9.05 5.03 15.52
CA TYR A 587 -8.35 3.87 14.98
C TYR A 587 -8.60 2.59 15.78
N ARG A 588 -8.52 1.46 15.08
CA ARG A 588 -8.67 0.10 15.59
C ARG A 588 -7.35 -0.62 15.43
N VAL A 589 -6.89 -1.29 16.47
CA VAL A 589 -5.70 -2.15 16.46
C VAL A 589 -6.15 -3.60 16.57
N VAL A 590 -5.69 -4.45 15.66
CA VAL A 590 -6.01 -5.88 15.65
C VAL A 590 -5.14 -6.59 16.68
N SER A 591 -5.76 -7.39 17.56
CA SER A 591 -5.05 -8.23 18.52
C SER A 591 -4.89 -9.65 17.96
N ARG A 592 -3.67 -10.18 18.04
CA ARG A 592 -3.29 -11.51 17.53
C ARG A 592 -2.50 -12.28 18.57
N ASP A 593 -2.63 -13.61 18.52
CA ASP A 593 -1.75 -14.57 19.20
C ASP A 593 -1.15 -15.49 18.14
N GLY A 594 0.12 -15.27 17.80
CA GLY A 594 0.71 -15.77 16.56
C GLY A 594 -0.04 -15.24 15.33
N ASP A 595 -0.44 -16.15 14.42
CA ASP A 595 -1.18 -15.79 13.20
C ASP A 595 -2.71 -15.76 13.43
N LYS A 596 -3.20 -16.09 14.65
CA LYS A 596 -4.63 -16.13 14.97
C LYS A 596 -5.10 -14.79 15.53
N VAL A 597 -6.11 -14.18 14.89
CA VAL A 597 -6.82 -13.01 15.42
C VAL A 597 -7.60 -13.41 16.68
N ASN A 598 -7.34 -12.73 17.80
CA ASN A 598 -7.99 -13.00 19.09
C ASN A 598 -8.85 -11.83 19.61
N GLY A 599 -8.81 -10.68 18.93
CA GLY A 599 -9.56 -9.50 19.33
C GLY A 599 -9.19 -8.24 18.55
N PHE A 600 -9.69 -7.09 19.03
CA PHE A 600 -9.25 -5.77 18.60
C PHE A 600 -9.47 -4.72 19.71
N SER A 601 -8.82 -3.58 19.58
CA SER A 601 -8.97 -2.44 20.48
C SER A 601 -9.21 -1.15 19.68
N ASP A 602 -10.28 -0.43 19.99
CA ASP A 602 -10.65 0.84 19.39
C ASP A 602 -10.17 1.99 20.25
N TYR A 603 -9.57 2.99 19.60
CA TYR A 603 -9.03 4.18 20.20
C TYR A 603 -9.60 5.41 19.50
N ASP A 604 -9.72 6.51 20.25
CA ASP A 604 -9.98 7.80 19.63
C ASP A 604 -8.72 8.38 18.96
N LYS A 605 -8.88 9.47 18.22
CA LYS A 605 -7.74 10.19 17.60
C LYS A 605 -6.64 10.66 18.57
N GLY A 606 -6.93 10.75 19.87
CA GLY A 606 -5.98 11.11 20.93
C GLY A 606 -5.26 9.91 21.54
N GLY A 607 -5.62 8.69 21.13
CA GLY A 607 -5.08 7.43 21.64
C GLY A 607 -5.75 6.93 22.91
N ALA A 608 -6.87 7.52 23.33
CA ALA A 608 -7.64 7.00 24.46
C ALA A 608 -8.44 5.76 24.03
N LEU A 609 -8.36 4.68 24.82
CA LEU A 609 -9.10 3.44 24.56
C LEU A 609 -10.61 3.70 24.70
N LYS A 610 -11.36 3.47 23.62
CA LYS A 610 -12.82 3.51 23.59
C LYS A 610 -13.45 2.16 23.91
N ARG A 611 -12.87 1.09 23.37
CA ARG A 611 -13.42 -0.27 23.46
C ARG A 611 -12.34 -1.30 23.22
N GLU A 612 -12.47 -2.45 23.86
CA GLU A 612 -11.67 -3.63 23.58
C GLU A 612 -12.59 -4.84 23.42
N LEU A 613 -12.32 -5.70 22.43
CA LEU A 613 -12.99 -6.96 22.20
C LEU A 613 -11.99 -8.10 22.35
N LYS A 614 -12.23 -9.01 23.29
CA LYS A 614 -11.45 -10.23 23.54
C LYS A 614 -12.36 -11.39 23.94
N GLY A 615 -11.90 -12.62 23.71
CA GLY A 615 -12.56 -13.82 24.24
C GLY A 615 -13.90 -14.18 23.58
N VAL A 616 -14.18 -13.66 22.37
CA VAL A 616 -15.36 -14.02 21.59
C VAL A 616 -15.14 -15.30 20.79
N SER A 617 -16.22 -16.02 20.50
CA SER A 617 -16.16 -17.25 19.71
C SER A 617 -16.27 -16.98 18.21
N SER A 618 -15.66 -17.84 17.40
CA SER A 618 -15.70 -17.78 15.93
C SER A 618 -15.23 -16.43 15.32
N LEU A 619 -14.29 -15.74 15.99
CA LEU A 619 -13.72 -14.49 15.48
C LEU A 619 -12.96 -14.75 14.17
N THR A 620 -13.38 -14.06 13.12
CA THR A 620 -12.73 -14.03 11.81
C THR A 620 -12.56 -12.59 11.36
N LEU A 621 -11.54 -12.35 10.55
CA LEU A 621 -11.23 -11.05 9.94
C LEU A 621 -11.06 -11.26 8.44
N ASP A 622 -11.82 -10.53 7.62
CA ASP A 622 -11.71 -10.60 6.17
C ASP A 622 -10.70 -9.57 5.60
N GLN A 623 -10.50 -9.59 4.28
CA GLN A 623 -9.55 -8.72 3.58
C GLN A 623 -9.99 -7.25 3.54
N ASP A 624 -11.28 -6.98 3.72
CA ASP A 624 -11.84 -5.63 3.76
C ASP A 624 -11.75 -5.03 5.18
N GLY A 625 -11.23 -5.80 6.14
CA GLY A 625 -11.06 -5.41 7.53
C GLY A 625 -12.33 -5.57 8.36
N ASN A 626 -13.29 -6.40 7.92
CA ASN A 626 -14.49 -6.70 8.69
C ASN A 626 -14.25 -7.89 9.63
N PHE A 627 -14.66 -7.73 10.88
CA PHE A 627 -14.64 -8.76 11.90
C PHE A 627 -16.00 -9.45 11.96
N LYS A 628 -16.02 -10.79 11.99
CA LYS A 628 -17.23 -11.57 12.27
C LYS A 628 -17.02 -12.44 13.48
N TYR A 629 -17.94 -12.43 14.44
CA TYR A 629 -17.85 -13.23 15.66
C TYR A 629 -19.22 -13.52 16.26
N ILE A 630 -19.28 -14.46 17.21
CA ILE A 630 -20.47 -14.74 18.00
C ILE A 630 -20.26 -14.20 19.40
N ASP A 631 -21.18 -13.34 19.85
CA ASP A 631 -21.13 -12.75 21.19
C ASP A 631 -21.62 -13.72 22.28
N ALA A 632 -21.58 -13.28 23.55
CA ALA A 632 -21.97 -14.12 24.69
C ALA A 632 -23.45 -14.55 24.68
N ASN A 633 -24.30 -13.86 23.91
CA ASN A 633 -25.74 -14.17 23.79
C ASN A 633 -26.04 -15.12 22.61
N GLY A 634 -25.01 -15.55 21.87
CA GLY A 634 -25.18 -16.34 20.65
C GLY A 634 -25.54 -15.50 19.42
N SER A 635 -25.54 -14.16 19.52
CA SER A 635 -25.80 -13.28 18.39
C SER A 635 -24.57 -13.23 17.48
N THR A 636 -24.79 -13.30 16.17
CA THR A 636 -23.70 -13.14 15.19
C THR A 636 -23.50 -11.66 14.91
N ILE A 637 -22.27 -11.19 15.08
CA ILE A 637 -21.89 -9.79 14.91
C ILE A 637 -20.94 -9.67 13.73
N GLU A 638 -21.21 -8.71 12.84
CA GLU A 638 -20.27 -8.24 11.82
C GLU A 638 -19.88 -6.79 12.13
N GLU A 639 -18.61 -6.55 12.41
CA GLU A 639 -18.06 -5.20 12.56
C GLU A 639 -17.21 -4.83 11.37
N ARG A 640 -17.60 -3.76 10.68
CA ARG A 640 -16.97 -3.34 9.45
C ARG A 640 -15.75 -2.45 9.69
N SER A 641 -14.91 -2.29 8.67
CA SER A 641 -13.73 -1.40 8.73
C SER A 641 -14.05 0.07 8.99
N ASN A 642 -15.29 0.51 8.68
CA ASN A 642 -15.80 1.84 9.05
C ASN A 642 -16.40 1.90 10.49
N PHE A 643 -16.16 0.87 11.30
CA PHE A 643 -16.62 0.65 12.67
C PHE A 643 -18.15 0.64 12.83
N SER A 644 -18.90 0.45 11.74
CA SER A 644 -20.31 0.09 11.85
C SER A 644 -20.43 -1.38 12.26
N ARG A 645 -21.53 -1.71 12.95
CA ARG A 645 -21.79 -3.02 13.52
C ARG A 645 -23.16 -3.52 13.07
N VAL A 646 -23.22 -4.70 12.48
CA VAL A 646 -24.46 -5.43 12.19
C VAL A 646 -24.58 -6.55 13.21
N GLU A 647 -25.72 -6.61 13.89
CA GLU A 647 -26.03 -7.61 14.91
C GLU A 647 -27.20 -8.45 14.43
N ASN A 648 -26.99 -9.76 14.31
CA ASN A 648 -28.03 -10.74 14.04
C ASN A 648 -28.40 -11.47 15.33
N ASP A 649 -29.69 -11.66 15.59
CA ASP A 649 -30.18 -12.44 16.71
C ASP A 649 -29.74 -13.92 16.61
N ALA A 650 -29.98 -14.70 17.67
CA ALA A 650 -29.63 -16.12 17.72
C ALA A 650 -30.34 -16.99 16.64
N SER A 651 -31.38 -16.45 15.97
CA SER A 651 -32.05 -17.10 14.83
C SER A 651 -31.46 -16.69 13.49
N GLY A 652 -30.40 -15.87 13.47
CA GLY A 652 -29.74 -15.37 12.27
C GLY A 652 -30.46 -14.21 11.59
N ARG A 653 -31.48 -13.61 12.23
CA ARG A 653 -32.20 -12.45 11.69
C ARG A 653 -31.53 -11.16 12.16
N ILE A 654 -31.47 -10.15 11.31
CA ILE A 654 -30.87 -8.87 11.68
C ILE A 654 -31.69 -8.19 12.78
N ALA A 655 -31.04 -7.86 13.89
CA ALA A 655 -31.66 -7.26 15.06
C ALA A 655 -31.30 -5.77 15.18
N LYS A 656 -30.05 -5.40 14.85
CA LYS A 656 -29.57 -4.03 15.00
C LYS A 656 -28.45 -3.71 14.01
N VAL A 657 -28.42 -2.49 13.50
CA VAL A 657 -27.23 -1.94 12.81
C VAL A 657 -26.82 -0.64 13.48
N SER A 658 -25.60 -0.57 13.99
CA SER A 658 -25.08 0.57 14.74
C SER A 658 -23.91 1.25 14.02
N ARG A 659 -23.76 2.56 14.24
CA ARG A 659 -22.67 3.37 13.71
C ARG A 659 -21.73 3.88 14.80
N PRO A 660 -20.52 4.35 14.43
CA PRO A 660 -19.54 4.84 15.40
C PRO A 660 -19.98 6.10 16.14
N ASP A 661 -20.91 6.89 15.56
CA ASP A 661 -21.51 8.06 16.19
C ASP A 661 -22.64 7.70 17.18
N GLY A 662 -22.97 6.41 17.31
CA GLY A 662 -24.01 5.87 18.18
C GLY A 662 -25.41 5.86 17.56
N SER A 663 -25.59 6.39 16.35
CA SER A 663 -26.83 6.21 15.59
C SER A 663 -26.99 4.74 15.23
N HIS A 664 -28.23 4.25 15.20
CA HIS A 664 -28.52 2.86 14.94
C HIS A 664 -29.92 2.63 14.38
N ARG A 665 -30.13 1.49 13.76
CA ARG A 665 -31.42 0.97 13.32
C ARG A 665 -31.71 -0.31 14.09
N ASP A 666 -32.87 -0.38 14.74
CA ASP A 666 -33.34 -1.59 15.42
C ASP A 666 -34.47 -2.26 14.61
N PHE A 667 -34.47 -3.59 14.61
CA PHE A 667 -35.49 -4.43 13.99
C PHE A 667 -36.17 -5.25 15.08
N THR A 668 -37.47 -5.04 15.26
CA THR A 668 -38.28 -5.81 16.22
C THR A 668 -39.11 -6.82 15.46
N TYR A 669 -39.02 -8.09 15.86
CA TYR A 669 -39.83 -9.18 15.32
C TYR A 669 -40.92 -9.57 16.30
N ASP A 670 -42.08 -9.97 15.80
CA ASP A 670 -43.14 -10.52 16.63
C ASP A 670 -42.73 -11.91 17.13
N ALA A 671 -42.76 -12.09 18.46
CA ALA A 671 -42.26 -13.31 19.09
C ALA A 671 -43.05 -14.57 18.72
N THR A 672 -44.30 -14.43 18.26
CA THR A 672 -45.17 -15.57 17.93
C THR A 672 -45.01 -15.99 16.47
N THR A 673 -45.02 -15.00 15.57
CA THR A 673 -45.01 -15.24 14.12
C THR A 673 -43.60 -15.25 13.53
N GLY A 674 -42.62 -14.65 14.22
CA GLY A 674 -41.27 -14.46 13.73
C GLY A 674 -41.16 -13.37 12.66
N GLU A 675 -42.26 -12.73 12.27
CA GLU A 675 -42.31 -11.69 11.25
C GLU A 675 -41.77 -10.34 11.76
N LEU A 676 -41.18 -9.55 10.86
CA LEU A 676 -40.73 -8.18 11.17
C LEU A 676 -41.94 -7.31 11.50
N ALA A 677 -41.94 -6.74 12.70
CA ALA A 677 -43.05 -5.95 13.25
C ALA A 677 -42.75 -4.45 13.32
N LYS A 678 -41.48 -4.06 13.51
CA LYS A 678 -41.07 -2.66 13.65
C LYS A 678 -39.66 -2.43 13.15
N ILE A 679 -39.43 -1.31 12.49
CA ILE A 679 -38.10 -0.76 12.17
C ILE A 679 -37.98 0.58 12.88
N SER A 680 -36.95 0.76 13.70
CA SER A 680 -36.73 1.98 14.47
C SER A 680 -35.41 2.61 14.06
N ASP A 681 -35.46 3.79 13.46
CA ASP A 681 -34.26 4.56 13.09
C ASP A 681 -33.93 5.54 14.21
N VAL A 682 -32.85 5.27 14.95
CA VAL A 682 -32.36 6.12 16.04
C VAL A 682 -31.15 6.90 15.57
N THR A 683 -31.31 8.22 15.45
CA THR A 683 -30.21 9.12 15.12
C THR A 683 -29.69 9.77 16.39
N LYS A 684 -28.39 9.60 16.67
CA LYS A 684 -27.75 10.20 17.84
C LYS A 684 -27.13 11.55 17.48
N SER A 685 -27.41 12.55 18.31
CA SER A 685 -26.82 13.89 18.22
C SER A 685 -26.22 14.29 19.57
N GLU A 686 -25.48 15.39 19.62
CA GLU A 686 -24.89 15.93 20.86
C GLU A 686 -25.94 16.21 21.96
N LYS A 687 -27.22 16.40 21.59
CA LYS A 687 -28.30 16.73 22.52
C LYS A 687 -29.37 15.67 22.76
N GLY A 688 -29.22 14.50 22.14
CA GLY A 688 -30.14 13.38 22.38
C GLY A 688 -30.38 12.55 21.14
N GLU A 689 -31.28 11.59 21.30
CA GLU A 689 -31.65 10.62 20.28
C GLU A 689 -32.99 11.02 19.66
N ARG A 690 -33.05 11.06 18.34
CA ARG A 690 -34.30 11.14 17.58
C ARG A 690 -34.63 9.75 17.08
N THR A 691 -35.87 9.32 17.26
CA THR A 691 -36.35 8.00 16.83
C THR A 691 -37.47 8.16 15.80
N ASP A 692 -37.27 7.59 14.61
CA ASP A 692 -38.32 7.45 13.60
C ASP A 692 -38.76 5.98 13.53
N ASP A 693 -39.99 5.73 13.99
CA ASP A 693 -40.56 4.39 14.10
C ASP A 693 -41.48 4.05 12.92
N TRP A 694 -41.17 2.94 12.25
CA TRP A 694 -41.99 2.31 11.22
C TRP A 694 -42.62 1.06 11.80
N THR A 695 -43.92 1.11 12.07
CA THR A 695 -44.64 -0.02 12.68
C THR A 695 -45.48 -0.72 11.62
N ARG A 696 -45.34 -2.05 11.53
CA ARG A 696 -46.13 -2.86 10.59
C ARG A 696 -47.58 -2.91 11.06
N LYS A 697 -48.50 -2.54 10.17
CA LYS A 697 -49.94 -2.50 10.45
C LYS A 697 -50.50 -3.92 10.57
N ARG A 698 -51.31 -4.19 11.59
CA ARG A 698 -52.07 -5.45 11.72
C ARG A 698 -53.38 -5.37 10.93
N ASN A 699 -53.79 -6.47 10.31
CA ASN A 699 -55.01 -6.53 9.48
C ASN A 699 -56.29 -6.22 10.29
N ALA A 700 -56.30 -6.54 11.58
CA ALA A 700 -57.31 -6.09 12.54
C ALA A 700 -56.74 -6.13 13.97
N ALA A 701 -57.21 -5.23 14.85
CA ALA A 701 -56.79 -5.18 16.24
C ALA A 701 -57.32 -6.41 17.02
N PRO A 702 -56.53 -7.00 17.94
CA PRO A 702 -57.03 -8.02 18.86
C PRO A 702 -58.23 -7.46 19.67
N PRO A 703 -59.30 -8.24 19.91
CA PRO A 703 -59.42 -9.70 19.75
C PRO A 703 -60.10 -10.16 18.44
N GLN A 704 -60.47 -9.25 17.54
CA GLN A 704 -61.34 -9.56 16.38
C GLN A 704 -60.57 -9.90 15.09
N GLY A 705 -59.23 -9.77 15.08
CA GLY A 705 -58.37 -10.07 13.94
C GLY A 705 -57.64 -11.41 14.02
N ASP A 706 -57.20 -11.92 12.88
CA ASP A 706 -56.35 -13.11 12.73
C ASP A 706 -54.92 -12.93 13.30
N GLY A 707 -54.63 -11.77 13.88
CA GLY A 707 -53.33 -11.40 14.44
C GLY A 707 -52.26 -11.16 13.39
N LYS A 708 -52.54 -11.32 12.09
CA LYS A 708 -51.53 -11.22 11.03
C LYS A 708 -51.19 -9.77 10.71
N TYR A 709 -49.93 -9.56 10.33
CA TYR A 709 -49.47 -8.30 9.81
C TYR A 709 -49.86 -8.14 8.33
N SER A 710 -50.24 -6.92 7.95
CA SER A 710 -50.32 -6.50 6.55
C SER A 710 -48.91 -6.38 5.95
N ASP A 711 -48.79 -6.17 4.66
CA ASP A 711 -47.52 -5.83 4.00
C ASP A 711 -47.09 -4.36 4.22
N THR A 712 -47.88 -3.59 4.98
CA THR A 712 -47.74 -2.14 5.12
C THR A 712 -47.10 -1.78 6.47
N PHE A 713 -46.04 -0.99 6.41
CA PHE A 713 -45.45 -0.27 7.54
C PHE A 713 -45.92 1.17 7.53
N GLU A 714 -46.26 1.72 8.69
CA GLU A 714 -46.71 3.11 8.84
C GLU A 714 -45.78 3.86 9.80
N ARG A 715 -45.42 5.10 9.44
CA ARG A 715 -44.84 6.08 10.37
C ARG A 715 -45.97 6.92 10.94
N LEU A 716 -46.10 6.93 12.26
CA LEU A 716 -47.14 7.67 12.95
C LEU A 716 -46.60 9.01 13.46
N ARG A 717 -47.40 10.06 13.35
CA ARG A 717 -47.08 11.36 13.96
C ARG A 717 -47.14 11.23 15.49
N PRO A 718 -46.11 11.69 16.23
CA PRO A 718 -46.12 11.61 17.69
C PRO A 718 -47.30 12.33 18.35
N GLN A 719 -47.78 13.43 17.75
CA GLN A 719 -48.77 14.32 18.36
C GLN A 719 -50.19 13.76 18.27
N ASP A 720 -50.56 13.17 17.13
CA ASP A 720 -51.95 12.75 16.85
C ASP A 720 -52.10 11.28 16.47
N GLY A 721 -51.00 10.53 16.39
CA GLY A 721 -50.98 9.12 16.02
C GLY A 721 -51.43 8.83 14.60
N LYS A 722 -51.60 9.85 13.74
CA LYS A 722 -52.02 9.64 12.35
C LYS A 722 -50.85 9.14 11.52
N SER A 723 -51.15 8.26 10.57
CA SER A 723 -50.17 7.83 9.57
C SER A 723 -49.75 9.03 8.72
N VAL A 724 -48.44 9.28 8.68
CA VAL A 724 -47.79 10.33 7.89
C VAL A 724 -47.32 9.75 6.57
N GLU A 725 -46.71 8.56 6.65
CA GLU A 725 -46.15 7.85 5.52
C GLU A 725 -46.41 6.36 5.69
N SER A 726 -46.53 5.66 4.56
CA SER A 726 -46.66 4.21 4.52
C SER A 726 -45.69 3.61 3.51
N ARG A 727 -45.20 2.41 3.85
CA ARG A 727 -44.25 1.62 3.05
C ARG A 727 -44.83 0.24 2.86
N THR A 728 -44.92 -0.23 1.62
CA THR A 728 -45.39 -1.59 1.29
C THR A 728 -44.25 -2.43 0.72
N ASN A 729 -44.38 -3.75 0.71
CA ASN A 729 -43.37 -4.68 0.16
C ASN A 729 -41.95 -4.41 0.70
N VAL A 730 -41.83 -4.25 2.02
CA VAL A 730 -40.53 -4.03 2.67
C VAL A 730 -39.69 -5.32 2.59
N GLN A 731 -38.54 -5.25 1.94
CA GLN A 731 -37.59 -6.37 1.80
C GLN A 731 -36.25 -5.97 2.40
N LEU A 732 -35.84 -6.68 3.43
CA LEU A 732 -34.65 -6.40 4.23
C LEU A 732 -33.43 -7.13 3.69
N ASP A 733 -32.30 -6.44 3.62
CA ASP A 733 -31.03 -7.01 3.23
C ASP A 733 -30.16 -7.41 4.47
N PRO A 734 -29.07 -8.17 4.28
CA PRO A 734 -28.17 -8.54 5.38
C PRO A 734 -27.36 -7.38 5.98
N SER A 735 -27.35 -6.21 5.32
CA SER A 735 -26.65 -5.00 5.78
C SER A 735 -27.52 -4.09 6.66
N GLY A 736 -28.83 -4.38 6.72
CA GLY A 736 -29.88 -3.60 7.38
C GLY A 736 -30.49 -2.51 6.52
N ASP A 737 -30.08 -2.41 5.25
CA ASP A 737 -30.76 -1.63 4.25
C ASP A 737 -32.04 -2.39 3.83
N TYR A 738 -33.06 -1.68 3.36
CA TYR A 738 -34.26 -2.34 2.84
C TYR A 738 -34.86 -1.59 1.67
N THR A 739 -35.42 -2.35 0.73
CA THR A 739 -36.24 -1.81 -0.34
C THR A 739 -37.71 -1.79 0.07
N PHE A 740 -38.48 -0.83 -0.44
CA PHE A 740 -39.91 -0.71 -0.17
C PHE A 740 -40.61 -0.01 -1.33
N LYS A 741 -41.95 -0.08 -1.36
CA LYS A 741 -42.79 0.74 -2.23
C LYS A 741 -43.38 1.90 -1.44
N ASP A 742 -43.19 3.12 -1.95
CA ASP A 742 -43.79 4.32 -1.37
C ASP A 742 -45.32 4.37 -1.60
N GLN A 743 -45.98 5.41 -1.10
CA GLN A 743 -47.44 5.60 -1.28
C GLN A 743 -47.88 5.70 -2.75
N LYS A 744 -46.96 6.04 -3.66
CA LYS A 744 -47.20 6.11 -5.11
C LYS A 744 -46.86 4.78 -5.81
N GLY A 745 -46.52 3.73 -5.05
CA GLY A 745 -46.19 2.40 -5.54
C GLY A 745 -44.77 2.27 -6.14
N ARG A 746 -43.92 3.29 -5.97
CA ARG A 746 -42.57 3.33 -6.56
C ARG A 746 -41.58 2.61 -5.65
N GLU A 747 -40.69 1.82 -6.23
CA GLU A 747 -39.62 1.17 -5.47
C GLU A 747 -38.58 2.19 -5.01
N ARG A 748 -38.25 2.09 -3.72
CA ARG A 748 -37.33 2.95 -2.98
C ARG A 748 -36.42 2.09 -2.13
N GLU A 749 -35.31 2.68 -1.69
CA GLU A 749 -34.34 2.03 -0.83
C GLU A 749 -34.07 2.90 0.38
N SER A 750 -33.99 2.28 1.55
CA SER A 750 -33.69 2.92 2.83
C SER A 750 -32.37 2.40 3.35
N ARG A 751 -31.28 3.08 2.98
CA ARG A 751 -29.94 2.68 3.36
C ARG A 751 -29.56 3.20 4.73
N VAL A 752 -29.18 2.29 5.64
CA VAL A 752 -28.52 2.58 6.90
C VAL A 752 -27.31 3.47 6.66
N SER A 753 -26.51 3.20 5.61
CA SER A 753 -25.29 3.93 5.22
C SER A 753 -25.52 5.37 4.72
N GLU A 754 -26.73 5.70 4.29
CA GLU A 754 -27.10 7.05 3.89
C GLU A 754 -27.77 7.79 5.05
N ARG A 755 -28.76 7.18 5.71
CA ARG A 755 -29.55 7.82 6.79
C ARG A 755 -28.73 8.43 7.90
N PHE A 756 -27.67 7.76 8.34
CA PHE A 756 -26.85 8.22 9.47
C PHE A 756 -25.53 8.87 9.04
N ARG A 757 -25.44 9.47 7.83
CA ARG A 757 -24.20 10.13 7.35
C ARG A 757 -23.56 11.03 8.44
N ARG A 758 -22.24 10.89 8.54
CA ARG A 758 -21.35 11.41 9.60
C ARG A 758 -21.60 12.88 9.95
N SER A 759 -21.40 13.18 11.24
CA SER A 759 -21.20 14.49 11.88
C SER A 759 -20.83 15.61 10.90
N GLY A 760 -21.83 16.41 10.52
CA GLY A 760 -21.64 17.54 9.63
C GLY A 760 -22.78 17.73 8.65
N ASP A 761 -23.22 16.70 7.93
CA ASP A 761 -24.14 16.88 6.78
C ASP A 761 -25.62 16.66 7.11
N GLY A 762 -25.93 15.97 8.21
CA GLY A 762 -27.29 15.71 8.70
C GLY A 762 -27.84 14.35 8.24
N PHE A 763 -29.05 14.03 8.71
CA PHE A 763 -29.81 12.87 8.27
C PHE A 763 -30.12 12.99 6.76
N THR A 764 -30.13 11.87 6.02
CA THR A 764 -30.66 11.86 4.65
C THR A 764 -31.95 11.06 4.58
N SER A 765 -33.02 11.71 4.17
CA SER A 765 -34.34 11.11 3.99
C SER A 765 -34.39 10.24 2.72
N ALA A 766 -35.13 9.12 2.77
CA ALA A 766 -35.23 8.19 1.65
C ALA A 766 -36.22 8.66 0.56
N THR A 767 -37.15 9.54 0.93
CA THR A 767 -38.17 10.11 0.05
C THR A 767 -38.25 11.62 0.24
N ILE A 768 -38.83 12.32 -0.74
CA ILE A 768 -39.15 13.75 -0.60
C ILE A 768 -40.12 13.93 0.56
N GLU A 769 -41.14 13.07 0.64
CA GLU A 769 -42.19 13.13 1.63
C GLU A 769 -41.63 13.03 3.06
N GLU A 770 -40.69 12.10 3.29
CA GLU A 770 -39.99 11.98 4.57
C GLU A 770 -39.20 13.27 4.90
N ALA A 771 -38.45 13.80 3.94
CA ALA A 771 -37.64 15.01 4.12
C ALA A 771 -38.52 16.24 4.39
N HIS A 772 -39.62 16.36 3.64
CA HIS A 772 -40.64 17.40 3.77
C HIS A 772 -41.20 17.40 5.19
N TYR A 773 -41.68 16.26 5.68
CA TYR A 773 -42.27 16.18 7.02
C TYR A 773 -41.24 16.40 8.12
N ASN A 774 -40.02 15.89 7.94
CA ASN A 774 -38.93 16.12 8.90
C ASN A 774 -38.62 17.62 9.06
N PHE A 775 -38.57 18.34 7.95
CA PHE A 775 -38.37 19.80 7.96
C PHE A 775 -39.56 20.53 8.56
N LEU A 776 -40.78 20.18 8.16
CA LEU A 776 -42.00 20.84 8.63
C LEU A 776 -42.25 20.61 10.12
N ASP A 777 -41.99 19.40 10.63
CA ASP A 777 -42.13 19.09 12.06
C ASP A 777 -41.11 19.85 12.90
N GLU A 778 -39.86 19.98 12.43
CA GLU A 778 -38.86 20.83 13.10
C GLU A 778 -39.26 22.31 13.08
N MET A 779 -39.81 22.79 11.97
CA MET A 779 -40.32 24.17 11.87
C MET A 779 -41.53 24.39 12.80
N ARG A 780 -42.45 23.42 12.92
CA ARG A 780 -43.61 23.46 13.85
C ARG A 780 -43.20 23.55 15.32
N MET A 781 -42.10 22.91 15.70
CA MET A 781 -41.58 23.01 17.07
C MET A 781 -41.14 24.44 17.42
N ASN A 782 -40.82 25.27 16.41
CA ASN A 782 -40.25 26.60 16.59
C ASN A 782 -41.16 27.75 16.12
N ILE A 783 -42.13 27.49 15.25
CA ILE A 783 -43.11 28.46 14.74
C ILE A 783 -44.47 28.17 15.37
N LYS A 784 -44.96 29.08 16.21
CA LYS A 784 -46.29 29.00 16.84
C LYS A 784 -47.43 29.58 15.99
N ASP A 785 -47.10 30.28 14.91
CA ASP A 785 -48.07 30.97 14.05
C ASP A 785 -48.49 30.04 12.90
N GLU A 786 -49.71 29.53 12.98
CA GLU A 786 -50.27 28.59 11.99
C GLU A 786 -50.27 29.17 10.57
N SER A 787 -50.53 30.47 10.41
CA SER A 787 -50.54 31.12 9.09
C SER A 787 -49.15 31.15 8.45
N LYS A 788 -48.07 31.16 9.26
CA LYS A 788 -46.71 31.03 8.75
C LYS A 788 -46.40 29.60 8.33
N LEU A 789 -46.89 28.61 9.07
CA LEU A 789 -46.74 27.19 8.73
C LEU A 789 -47.49 26.83 7.46
N GLU A 790 -48.73 27.29 7.30
CA GLU A 790 -49.50 27.14 6.05
C GLU A 790 -48.79 27.78 4.86
N ARG A 791 -48.23 28.99 5.06
CA ARG A 791 -47.42 29.65 4.02
C ARG A 791 -46.15 28.85 3.71
N LEU A 792 -45.47 28.31 4.71
CA LEU A 792 -44.28 27.48 4.51
C LEU A 792 -44.59 26.23 3.70
N GLU A 793 -45.67 25.53 4.03
CA GLU A 793 -46.12 24.35 3.31
C GLU A 793 -46.49 24.69 1.85
N LEU A 794 -47.11 25.85 1.61
CA LEU A 794 -47.34 26.36 0.24
C LEU A 794 -46.02 26.60 -0.51
N MET A 795 -45.01 27.19 0.14
CA MET A 795 -43.68 27.41 -0.46
C MET A 795 -42.98 26.09 -0.78
N MET A 796 -43.09 25.09 0.10
CA MET A 796 -42.54 23.75 -0.10
C MET A 796 -43.22 23.03 -1.29
N ASN A 797 -44.55 23.09 -1.38
CA ASN A 797 -45.29 22.55 -2.52
C ASN A 797 -44.91 23.24 -3.84
N GLY A 798 -44.74 24.56 -3.80
CA GLY A 798 -44.29 25.33 -4.96
C GLY A 798 -42.85 24.99 -5.38
N PHE A 799 -41.95 24.78 -4.41
CA PHE A 799 -40.59 24.32 -4.63
C PHE A 799 -40.57 22.95 -5.31
N GLU A 800 -41.34 21.98 -4.80
CA GLU A 800 -41.46 20.64 -5.38
C GLU A 800 -42.04 20.66 -6.80
N GLN A 801 -43.08 21.48 -7.04
CA GLN A 801 -43.66 21.63 -8.38
C GLN A 801 -42.63 22.15 -9.39
N ARG A 802 -41.78 23.11 -9.00
CA ARG A 802 -40.71 23.62 -9.87
C ARG A 802 -39.68 22.54 -10.23
N PHE A 803 -39.47 21.52 -9.39
CA PHE A 803 -38.64 20.37 -9.79
C PHE A 803 -39.34 19.42 -10.74
N ASN A 804 -40.65 19.20 -10.58
CA ASN A 804 -41.43 18.45 -11.57
C ASN A 804 -41.32 19.12 -12.94
N ASP A 805 -41.42 20.45 -12.98
CA ASP A 805 -41.17 21.27 -14.16
C ASP A 805 -39.73 21.03 -14.69
N SER A 806 -38.73 21.00 -13.81
CA SER A 806 -37.33 20.71 -14.18
C SER A 806 -37.12 19.30 -14.76
N VAL A 807 -37.91 18.30 -14.35
CA VAL A 807 -37.89 16.95 -14.94
C VAL A 807 -38.33 17.01 -16.40
N GLU A 808 -39.42 17.73 -16.70
CA GLU A 808 -39.91 17.90 -18.08
C GLU A 808 -38.86 18.57 -18.98
N LEU A 809 -38.18 19.61 -18.47
CA LEU A 809 -37.09 20.27 -19.18
C LEU A 809 -35.93 19.30 -19.48
N ARG A 810 -35.53 18.49 -18.50
CA ARG A 810 -34.46 17.48 -18.65
C ARG A 810 -34.84 16.36 -19.61
N VAL A 811 -36.10 15.93 -19.63
CA VAL A 811 -36.60 14.97 -20.61
C VAL A 811 -36.55 15.56 -22.02
N ALA A 812 -36.90 16.84 -22.17
CA ALA A 812 -36.74 17.54 -23.45
C ALA A 812 -35.26 17.67 -23.88
N ALA A 813 -34.32 17.72 -22.94
CA ALA A 813 -32.88 17.65 -23.19
C ALA A 813 -32.38 16.26 -23.62
N GLY A 814 -33.22 15.22 -23.56
CA GLY A 814 -32.88 13.84 -23.91
C GLY A 814 -32.46 12.97 -22.72
N GLN A 815 -32.65 13.41 -21.48
CA GLN A 815 -32.52 12.53 -20.31
C GLN A 815 -33.74 11.59 -20.24
N SER A 816 -33.56 10.36 -19.75
CA SER A 816 -34.69 9.51 -19.41
C SER A 816 -35.49 10.14 -18.26
N GLU A 817 -36.81 10.05 -18.29
CA GLU A 817 -37.66 10.60 -17.24
C GLU A 817 -37.30 10.05 -15.86
N GLU A 818 -37.02 8.74 -15.75
CA GLU A 818 -36.63 8.08 -14.51
C GLU A 818 -35.36 8.70 -13.91
N ALA A 819 -34.25 8.75 -14.66
CA ALA A 819 -33.00 9.35 -14.17
C ALA A 819 -33.12 10.86 -13.87
N ALA A 820 -33.91 11.61 -14.65
CA ALA A 820 -34.15 13.02 -14.40
C ALA A 820 -34.94 13.22 -13.08
N ARG A 821 -35.99 12.42 -12.88
CA ARG A 821 -36.83 12.44 -11.68
C ARG A 821 -36.05 12.01 -10.44
N GLU A 822 -35.37 10.88 -10.48
CA GLU A 822 -34.55 10.38 -9.36
C GLU A 822 -33.53 11.44 -8.90
N LYS A 823 -32.80 12.04 -9.86
CA LYS A 823 -31.83 13.10 -9.57
C LYS A 823 -32.47 14.32 -8.92
N MET A 824 -33.65 14.74 -9.36
CA MET A 824 -34.33 15.90 -8.78
C MET A 824 -34.92 15.59 -7.41
N GLU A 825 -35.46 14.38 -7.22
CA GLU A 825 -35.98 13.95 -5.92
C GLU A 825 -34.88 13.91 -4.85
N GLN A 826 -33.70 13.40 -5.19
CA GLN A 826 -32.52 13.42 -4.31
C GLN A 826 -32.15 14.85 -3.90
N LYS A 827 -32.20 15.82 -4.82
CA LYS A 827 -31.88 17.23 -4.53
C LYS A 827 -32.92 17.90 -3.66
N VAL A 828 -34.20 17.63 -3.89
CA VAL A 828 -35.28 18.16 -3.04
C VAL A 828 -35.13 17.64 -1.62
N ALA A 829 -34.99 16.32 -1.46
CA ALA A 829 -34.80 15.69 -0.16
C ALA A 829 -33.57 16.26 0.56
N ALA A 830 -32.41 16.32 -0.11
CA ALA A 830 -31.19 16.90 0.46
C ALA A 830 -31.34 18.39 0.85
N THR A 831 -32.11 19.16 0.08
CA THR A 831 -32.41 20.56 0.43
C THR A 831 -33.14 20.63 1.78
N TYR A 832 -34.22 19.86 1.94
CA TYR A 832 -34.98 19.81 3.20
C TYR A 832 -34.15 19.26 4.36
N ASP A 833 -33.34 18.23 4.12
CA ASP A 833 -32.47 17.63 5.14
C ASP A 833 -31.43 18.64 5.65
N HIS A 834 -30.81 19.42 4.77
CA HIS A 834 -29.87 20.46 5.17
C HIS A 834 -30.54 21.59 5.96
N LEU A 835 -31.75 22.01 5.58
CA LEU A 835 -32.51 23.00 6.35
C LEU A 835 -32.98 22.44 7.69
N THR A 836 -33.42 21.18 7.73
CA THR A 836 -33.80 20.49 8.96
C THR A 836 -32.62 20.46 9.92
N ARG A 837 -31.44 20.01 9.46
CA ARG A 837 -30.20 20.04 10.25
C ARG A 837 -29.91 21.45 10.78
N MET A 838 -30.02 22.46 9.91
CA MET A 838 -29.78 23.85 10.30
C MET A 838 -30.72 24.29 11.41
N VAL A 839 -32.02 24.02 11.29
CA VAL A 839 -32.98 24.44 12.30
C VAL A 839 -32.78 23.60 13.57
N GLN A 840 -32.75 22.28 13.47
CA GLN A 840 -32.70 21.33 14.59
C GLN A 840 -31.57 21.57 15.58
N ALA A 841 -30.38 21.94 15.12
CA ALA A 841 -29.21 22.04 15.98
C ALA A 841 -29.33 23.10 17.09
N ASP A 842 -28.28 23.19 17.88
CA ASP A 842 -28.31 23.77 19.22
C ASP A 842 -27.84 25.23 19.31
N ASP A 843 -28.02 25.87 20.47
CA ASP A 843 -27.60 27.26 20.72
C ASP A 843 -26.07 27.48 20.68
N ALA A 844 -25.28 26.41 20.60
CA ALA A 844 -23.85 26.49 20.31
C ALA A 844 -23.55 26.91 18.85
N ALA A 845 -24.58 26.95 18.00
CA ALA A 845 -24.48 27.44 16.63
C ALA A 845 -24.08 28.93 16.55
N VAL A 846 -23.54 29.33 15.40
CA VAL A 846 -23.18 30.74 15.15
C VAL A 846 -24.43 31.63 15.15
N ASP A 847 -25.48 31.18 14.49
CA ASP A 847 -26.80 31.83 14.51
C ASP A 847 -27.68 31.29 15.63
N SER A 848 -28.45 32.19 16.26
CA SER A 848 -29.49 31.78 17.21
C SER A 848 -30.54 30.90 16.52
N LYS A 849 -31.28 30.11 17.32
CA LYS A 849 -32.35 29.25 16.81
C LYS A 849 -33.39 30.07 16.01
N GLU A 850 -33.78 31.24 16.49
CA GLU A 850 -34.73 32.14 15.81
C GLU A 850 -34.21 32.59 14.44
N ASN A 851 -32.93 32.97 14.36
CA ASN A 851 -32.31 33.35 13.10
C ASN A 851 -32.26 32.16 12.12
N ARG A 852 -31.97 30.95 12.60
CA ARG A 852 -31.94 29.75 11.76
C ARG A 852 -33.32 29.38 11.22
N VAL A 853 -34.37 29.49 12.04
CA VAL A 853 -35.78 29.32 11.60
C VAL A 853 -36.15 30.35 10.53
N MET A 854 -35.82 31.63 10.76
CA MET A 854 -36.06 32.70 9.78
C MET A 854 -35.29 32.47 8.47
N LEU A 855 -34.02 32.06 8.55
CA LEU A 855 -33.19 31.75 7.39
C LEU A 855 -33.76 30.56 6.61
N ALA A 856 -34.25 29.51 7.28
CA ALA A 856 -34.86 28.35 6.63
C ALA A 856 -36.17 28.73 5.90
N GLU A 857 -37.05 29.49 6.56
CA GLU A 857 -38.29 30.00 5.95
C GLU A 857 -37.98 30.89 4.72
N THR A 858 -37.03 31.81 4.87
CA THR A 858 -36.60 32.71 3.79
C THR A 858 -35.93 31.95 2.65
N PHE A 859 -35.16 30.92 2.95
CA PHE A 859 -34.51 30.10 1.94
C PHE A 859 -35.56 29.33 1.14
N MET A 860 -36.60 28.79 1.77
CA MET A 860 -37.72 28.15 1.06
C MET A 860 -38.48 29.09 0.14
N TYR A 861 -38.68 30.34 0.55
CA TYR A 861 -39.24 31.37 -0.32
C TYR A 861 -38.40 31.56 -1.60
N HIS A 862 -37.08 31.74 -1.46
CA HIS A 862 -36.18 31.89 -2.61
C HIS A 862 -35.94 30.59 -3.37
N ALA A 863 -36.06 29.45 -2.72
CA ALA A 863 -35.95 28.17 -3.37
C ALA A 863 -37.18 27.93 -4.25
N TRP A 864 -38.38 28.31 -3.82
CA TRP A 864 -39.56 28.30 -4.68
C TRP A 864 -39.42 29.29 -5.85
N GLU A 865 -38.94 30.50 -5.57
CA GLU A 865 -38.78 31.57 -6.56
C GLU A 865 -37.40 32.24 -6.48
N PRO A 866 -36.36 31.73 -7.16
CA PRO A 866 -34.99 32.26 -7.06
C PRO A 866 -34.82 33.72 -7.45
N GLU A 867 -35.67 34.20 -8.35
CA GLU A 867 -35.65 35.56 -8.87
C GLU A 867 -36.09 36.58 -7.82
N THR A 868 -36.74 36.14 -6.74
CA THR A 868 -37.10 37.00 -5.59
C THR A 868 -35.88 37.43 -4.76
N VAL A 869 -34.68 36.89 -5.05
CA VAL A 869 -33.42 37.37 -4.47
C VAL A 869 -33.09 38.75 -5.06
N ASN A 870 -33.20 39.78 -4.23
CA ASN A 870 -32.92 41.17 -4.59
C ASN A 870 -31.53 41.61 -4.09
N GLN A 871 -30.84 42.43 -4.90
CA GLN A 871 -29.48 42.94 -4.65
C GLN A 871 -29.43 44.30 -3.94
N GLN A 872 -30.53 45.06 -3.92
CA GLN A 872 -30.58 46.51 -3.67
C GLN A 872 -29.40 47.08 -2.83
N GLY A 873 -28.47 47.77 -3.50
CA GLY A 873 -27.42 48.57 -2.87
C GLY A 873 -26.08 47.88 -2.59
N TRP A 874 -25.94 46.56 -2.72
CA TRP A 874 -24.71 45.86 -2.28
C TRP A 874 -23.60 45.69 -3.32
N GLY A 875 -23.87 45.94 -4.61
CA GLY A 875 -22.86 45.72 -5.65
C GLY A 875 -22.45 44.26 -5.88
N SER A 876 -23.22 43.30 -5.35
CA SER A 876 -23.00 41.85 -5.49
C SER A 876 -23.64 41.18 -6.73
N CYS A 877 -24.19 41.92 -7.69
CA CYS A 877 -24.84 41.37 -8.90
C CYS A 877 -24.03 40.28 -9.62
N TRP A 878 -22.71 40.45 -9.68
CA TRP A 878 -21.80 39.49 -10.30
C TRP A 878 -21.81 38.11 -9.61
N LEU A 879 -22.07 38.07 -8.29
CA LEU A 879 -22.13 36.86 -7.47
C LEU A 879 -23.54 36.27 -7.47
N GLN A 880 -24.56 37.11 -7.30
CA GLN A 880 -25.97 36.71 -7.31
C GLN A 880 -26.38 36.09 -8.65
N SER A 881 -25.89 36.65 -9.76
CA SER A 881 -26.06 36.05 -11.08
C SER A 881 -25.42 34.67 -11.26
N GLY A 882 -24.57 34.26 -10.31
CA GLY A 882 -24.07 32.92 -10.19
C GLY A 882 -25.04 32.03 -9.41
N TYR A 883 -25.23 32.33 -8.13
CA TYR A 883 -25.96 31.44 -7.23
C TYR A 883 -27.48 31.49 -7.41
N ILE A 884 -28.08 32.51 -8.03
CA ILE A 884 -29.52 32.49 -8.34
C ILE A 884 -29.83 31.39 -9.37
N PRO A 885 -29.29 31.40 -10.61
CA PRO A 885 -29.57 30.33 -11.57
C PRO A 885 -28.88 29.00 -11.23
N CYS A 886 -27.59 29.04 -10.88
CA CYS A 886 -26.81 27.81 -10.68
C CYS A 886 -26.98 27.21 -9.29
N GLY A 887 -27.12 28.05 -8.26
CA GLY A 887 -27.38 27.62 -6.89
C GLY A 887 -28.87 27.35 -6.67
N LEU A 888 -29.65 28.38 -6.35
CA LEU A 888 -31.07 28.30 -5.99
C LEU A 888 -31.99 27.78 -7.12
N GLY A 889 -31.57 27.88 -8.38
CA GLY A 889 -32.28 27.28 -9.52
C GLY A 889 -31.95 25.79 -9.66
N LYS A 890 -30.66 25.47 -9.89
CA LYS A 890 -30.22 24.13 -10.30
C LYS A 890 -29.69 23.24 -9.15
N ASN A 891 -29.02 23.81 -8.16
CA ASN A 891 -28.28 23.13 -7.09
C ASN A 891 -28.68 23.68 -5.71
N THR A 892 -29.98 23.64 -5.41
CA THR A 892 -30.56 24.18 -4.18
C THR A 892 -30.06 23.47 -2.94
N ASP A 893 -29.81 22.17 -3.08
CA ASP A 893 -29.20 21.30 -2.07
C ASP A 893 -27.84 21.84 -1.65
N ASP A 894 -26.98 22.17 -2.61
CA ASP A 894 -25.66 22.73 -2.33
C ASP A 894 -25.75 24.11 -1.65
N MET A 895 -26.73 24.95 -2.03
CA MET A 895 -26.94 26.26 -1.37
C MET A 895 -27.50 26.13 0.04
N ALA A 896 -28.43 25.18 0.26
CA ALA A 896 -28.95 24.87 1.59
C ALA A 896 -27.85 24.33 2.49
N LYS A 897 -26.94 23.50 1.94
CA LYS A 897 -25.75 23.03 2.63
C LYS A 897 -24.83 24.18 3.05
N VAL A 898 -24.51 25.10 2.14
CA VAL A 898 -23.70 26.29 2.45
C VAL A 898 -24.34 27.07 3.59
N LEU A 899 -25.65 27.35 3.48
CA LEU A 899 -26.38 28.11 4.48
C LEU A 899 -26.33 27.40 5.84
N ALA A 900 -26.64 26.10 5.87
CA ALA A 900 -26.62 25.29 7.08
C ALA A 900 -25.23 25.22 7.73
N ASP A 901 -24.18 24.89 6.96
CA ASP A 901 -22.82 24.76 7.50
C ASP A 901 -22.32 26.08 8.12
N VAL A 902 -22.57 27.20 7.45
CA VAL A 902 -22.15 28.53 7.92
C VAL A 902 -22.97 28.96 9.13
N SER A 903 -24.28 28.75 9.14
CA SER A 903 -25.14 29.10 10.28
C SER A 903 -24.84 28.27 11.52
N LEU A 904 -24.44 27.01 11.35
CA LEU A 904 -24.11 26.11 12.45
C LEU A 904 -22.69 26.31 12.96
N THR A 905 -21.71 26.29 12.07
CA THR A 905 -20.29 26.17 12.46
C THR A 905 -19.48 27.43 12.19
N GLY A 906 -20.02 28.38 11.43
CA GLY A 906 -19.24 29.50 10.89
C GLY A 906 -18.16 29.02 9.91
N ARG A 907 -18.29 27.79 9.38
CA ARG A 907 -17.33 27.19 8.45
C ARG A 907 -18.08 26.53 7.31
N TYR A 908 -17.45 26.46 6.14
CA TYR A 908 -17.95 25.70 4.99
C TYR A 908 -16.79 25.00 4.31
N THR A 909 -16.98 23.75 3.87
CA THR A 909 -15.99 23.01 3.08
C THR A 909 -16.52 22.74 1.68
N ASP A 910 -15.81 23.21 0.66
CA ASP A 910 -16.22 23.06 -0.73
C ASP A 910 -16.02 21.63 -1.26
N LYS A 911 -16.53 21.34 -2.47
CA LYS A 911 -16.43 20.00 -3.10
C LYS A 911 -15.00 19.59 -3.45
N LYS A 912 -14.01 20.49 -3.32
CA LYS A 912 -12.58 20.18 -3.47
C LYS A 912 -11.87 19.93 -2.14
N GLY A 913 -12.58 20.03 -1.02
CA GLY A 913 -12.03 19.85 0.32
C GLY A 913 -11.38 21.10 0.90
N ASN A 914 -11.55 22.30 0.30
CA ASN A 914 -11.07 23.53 0.93
C ASN A 914 -12.08 24.00 1.97
N SER A 915 -11.62 24.25 3.20
CA SER A 915 -12.45 24.81 4.26
C SER A 915 -12.27 26.33 4.37
N TYR A 916 -13.37 27.03 4.57
CA TYR A 916 -13.46 28.48 4.76
C TYR A 916 -14.09 28.76 6.13
N GLU A 917 -13.56 29.72 6.87
CA GLU A 917 -14.11 30.16 8.17
C GLU A 917 -14.63 31.59 8.07
N PHE A 918 -15.73 31.86 8.76
CA PHE A 918 -16.49 33.11 8.71
C PHE A 918 -16.64 33.64 10.13
N LYS A 919 -16.33 34.92 10.32
CA LYS A 919 -16.46 35.54 11.64
C LYS A 919 -17.93 35.88 11.92
N ARG A 920 -18.35 35.75 13.19
CA ARG A 920 -19.74 35.99 13.62
C ARG A 920 -20.23 37.40 13.27
N ASP A 921 -19.38 38.41 13.37
CA ASP A 921 -19.67 39.80 13.00
C ASP A 921 -19.93 39.99 11.49
N GLN A 922 -19.33 39.17 10.63
CA GLN A 922 -19.57 39.21 9.18
C GLN A 922 -20.89 38.55 8.77
N LEU A 923 -21.42 37.70 9.65
CA LEU A 923 -22.60 36.88 9.40
C LEU A 923 -23.87 37.45 10.04
N GLY A 924 -23.72 38.31 11.06
CA GLY A 924 -24.85 38.83 11.82
C GLY A 924 -25.79 39.73 11.01
N ILE A 925 -27.09 39.59 11.30
CA ILE A 925 -28.16 40.38 10.71
C ILE A 925 -28.43 41.57 11.65
N HIS A 926 -27.60 42.61 11.55
CA HIS A 926 -27.58 43.70 12.53
C HIS A 926 -28.36 44.94 12.09
N SER A 927 -28.36 45.22 10.79
CA SER A 927 -28.96 46.43 10.24
C SER A 927 -29.94 46.13 9.12
N ARG A 928 -30.71 47.15 8.74
CA ARG A 928 -31.58 47.10 7.56
C ARG A 928 -30.80 46.67 6.29
N ALA A 929 -29.54 47.08 6.20
CA ALA A 929 -28.65 46.70 5.10
C ALA A 929 -28.13 45.26 5.19
N ASP A 930 -28.37 44.53 6.28
CA ASP A 930 -28.03 43.10 6.43
C ASP A 930 -29.28 42.20 6.36
N GLY A 931 -30.44 42.77 6.05
CA GLY A 931 -31.73 42.09 6.01
C GLY A 931 -32.58 42.23 7.28
N ALA A 932 -32.17 43.05 8.26
CA ALA A 932 -33.00 43.27 9.44
C ALA A 932 -34.30 44.01 9.08
N GLY A 933 -35.44 43.47 9.52
CA GLY A 933 -36.78 43.99 9.17
C GLY A 933 -37.28 43.56 7.78
N TRP A 934 -36.54 42.71 7.07
CA TRP A 934 -37.05 42.02 5.88
C TRP A 934 -38.10 40.98 6.28
N SER A 935 -39.15 40.84 5.48
CA SER A 935 -40.13 39.78 5.61
C SER A 935 -40.66 39.36 4.23
N ILE A 936 -41.22 38.16 4.13
CA ILE A 936 -41.81 37.68 2.88
C ILE A 936 -42.91 38.64 2.38
N GLN A 937 -43.66 39.28 3.29
CA GLN A 937 -44.72 40.25 2.94
C GLN A 937 -44.18 41.54 2.31
N ASN A 938 -42.93 41.93 2.61
CA ASN A 938 -42.31 43.14 2.05
C ASN A 938 -41.23 42.85 1.00
N ALA A 939 -40.99 41.57 0.67
CA ALA A 939 -39.98 41.13 -0.29
C ALA A 939 -40.14 41.78 -1.68
N THR A 940 -41.37 42.08 -2.09
CA THR A 940 -41.72 42.61 -3.41
C THR A 940 -41.96 44.12 -3.44
N GLN A 941 -41.80 44.83 -2.32
CA GLN A 941 -42.01 46.28 -2.30
C GLN A 941 -40.86 47.02 -3.01
N ASP A 942 -41.18 48.11 -3.72
CA ASP A 942 -40.18 49.05 -4.21
C ASP A 942 -39.35 49.54 -3.01
N ASN A 943 -38.03 49.29 -3.03
CA ASN A 943 -37.08 49.46 -1.91
C ASN A 943 -36.98 48.31 -0.88
N SER A 944 -37.46 47.11 -1.23
CA SER A 944 -37.22 45.90 -0.43
C SER A 944 -35.73 45.65 -0.26
N GLN A 945 -35.29 45.50 0.98
CA GLN A 945 -33.89 45.23 1.24
C GLN A 945 -33.54 43.81 0.80
N PRO A 946 -32.25 43.49 0.61
CA PRO A 946 -31.84 42.12 0.40
C PRO A 946 -32.28 41.25 1.58
N SER A 947 -32.69 40.01 1.28
CA SER A 947 -33.13 39.09 2.32
C SER A 947 -31.97 38.65 3.20
N PRO A 948 -32.26 38.16 4.43
CA PRO A 948 -31.26 37.53 5.29
C PRO A 948 -30.45 36.41 4.61
N VAL A 949 -31.08 35.64 3.72
CA VAL A 949 -30.41 34.56 2.95
C VAL A 949 -29.49 35.14 1.89
N ALA A 950 -29.93 36.17 1.15
CA ALA A 950 -29.09 36.86 0.18
C ALA A 950 -27.85 37.47 0.88
N HIS A 951 -28.04 38.06 2.07
CA HIS A 951 -26.94 38.52 2.92
C HIS A 951 -25.93 37.42 3.20
N ARG A 952 -26.45 36.29 3.67
CA ARG A 952 -25.62 35.18 4.11
C ARG A 952 -24.82 34.57 2.98
N LEU A 953 -25.43 34.38 1.82
CA LEU A 953 -24.77 33.85 0.64
C LEU A 953 -23.76 34.84 0.07
N ASP A 954 -24.08 36.14 0.00
CA ASP A 954 -23.16 37.15 -0.53
C ASP A 954 -21.89 37.27 0.33
N ARG A 955 -22.03 37.27 1.66
CA ARG A 955 -20.90 37.30 2.60
C ARG A 955 -20.06 36.04 2.51
N THR A 956 -20.71 34.87 2.51
CA THR A 956 -20.03 33.57 2.48
C THR A 956 -19.27 33.38 1.17
N LEU A 957 -19.95 33.51 0.04
CA LEU A 957 -19.40 33.18 -1.26
C LEU A 957 -18.34 34.19 -1.72
N SER A 958 -18.42 35.46 -1.29
CA SER A 958 -17.39 36.45 -1.60
C SER A 958 -16.03 36.19 -0.92
N VAL A 959 -16.00 35.46 0.20
CA VAL A 959 -14.73 35.03 0.84
C VAL A 959 -14.06 33.93 0.01
N MET A 960 -14.85 33.04 -0.62
CA MET A 960 -14.32 31.95 -1.44
C MET A 960 -13.57 32.46 -2.68
N ASP A 961 -13.91 33.64 -3.18
CA ASP A 961 -13.19 34.32 -4.27
C ASP A 961 -11.71 34.61 -3.90
N ARG A 962 -11.46 34.95 -2.62
CA ARG A 962 -10.13 35.34 -2.11
C ARG A 962 -9.13 34.17 -2.10
N GLY A 963 -9.62 32.93 -2.03
CA GLY A 963 -8.81 31.70 -2.04
C GLY A 963 -8.43 31.20 -3.44
N ALA A 964 -8.90 31.84 -4.52
CA ALA A 964 -8.64 31.41 -5.89
C ALA A 964 -7.30 31.92 -6.49
N GLY A 965 -6.39 32.45 -5.66
CA GLY A 965 -5.07 32.93 -6.10
C GLY A 965 -5.07 34.32 -6.75
N TYR A 966 -6.18 35.05 -6.67
CA TYR A 966 -6.27 36.43 -7.17
C TYR A 966 -5.96 37.40 -6.02
N GLY A 967 -4.74 37.94 -6.01
CA GLY A 967 -4.22 38.76 -4.92
C GLY A 967 -5.12 39.93 -4.50
N GLY A 968 -5.34 40.06 -3.18
CA GLY A 968 -5.86 41.24 -2.51
C GLY A 968 -7.38 41.29 -2.36
N ALA A 969 -7.87 41.00 -1.15
CA ALA A 969 -9.22 41.33 -0.73
C ALA A 969 -9.48 42.84 -0.88
N GLY A 970 -10.57 43.22 -1.56
CA GLY A 970 -11.04 44.60 -1.56
C GLY A 970 -10.71 45.44 -2.79
N ASN A 971 -10.15 44.88 -3.86
CA ASN A 971 -10.07 45.62 -5.13
C ASN A 971 -11.43 45.62 -5.85
N SER A 972 -12.35 46.45 -5.34
CA SER A 972 -13.67 46.72 -5.91
C SER A 972 -13.61 47.16 -7.39
N GLN A 973 -12.45 47.60 -7.90
CA GLN A 973 -12.27 47.92 -9.31
C GLN A 973 -12.14 46.68 -10.21
N ARG A 974 -11.65 45.54 -9.71
CA ARG A 974 -11.61 44.27 -10.48
C ARG A 974 -12.93 43.50 -10.42
N ILE A 975 -13.63 43.58 -9.28
CA ILE A 975 -15.00 43.07 -9.10
C ILE A 975 -15.96 43.71 -10.12
N ARG A 976 -15.71 44.96 -10.52
CA ARG A 976 -16.49 45.66 -11.55
C ARG A 976 -16.19 45.22 -12.99
N THR A 977 -15.10 44.49 -13.26
CA THR A 977 -14.61 44.28 -14.64
C THR A 977 -14.37 42.82 -15.06
N GLY A 978 -14.41 41.83 -14.17
CA GLY A 978 -14.11 40.43 -14.55
C GLY A 978 -15.01 39.37 -13.91
N GLY A 979 -16.01 38.89 -14.66
CA GLY A 979 -16.97 37.86 -14.24
C GLY A 979 -16.44 36.42 -14.12
N GLY A 980 -15.18 36.25 -13.73
CA GLY A 980 -14.52 34.94 -13.58
C GLY A 980 -14.67 34.30 -12.19
N GLY A 981 -14.70 35.12 -11.13
CA GLY A 981 -14.76 34.64 -9.73
C GLY A 981 -16.00 33.79 -9.46
N GLN A 982 -17.17 34.22 -9.91
CA GLN A 982 -18.42 33.49 -9.67
C GLN A 982 -18.43 32.09 -10.30
N ARG A 983 -17.79 31.90 -11.46
CA ARG A 983 -17.75 30.59 -12.14
C ARG A 983 -16.94 29.60 -11.32
N GLU A 984 -15.80 30.03 -10.78
CA GLU A 984 -14.98 29.19 -9.91
C GLU A 984 -15.66 28.93 -8.56
N ILE A 985 -16.29 29.94 -7.96
CA ILE A 985 -17.03 29.78 -6.69
C ILE A 985 -18.17 28.78 -6.88
N MET A 986 -19.01 28.93 -7.92
CA MET A 986 -20.07 27.98 -8.21
C MET A 986 -19.52 26.60 -8.51
N ARG A 987 -18.43 26.46 -9.29
CA ARG A 987 -17.79 25.16 -9.51
C ARG A 987 -17.28 24.52 -8.23
N ARG A 988 -16.78 25.29 -7.27
CA ARG A 988 -16.34 24.79 -5.96
C ARG A 988 -17.51 24.35 -5.10
N VAL A 989 -18.59 25.13 -5.08
CA VAL A 989 -19.77 24.85 -4.25
C VAL A 989 -20.64 23.77 -4.85
N THR A 990 -21.03 23.90 -6.12
CA THR A 990 -22.00 23.03 -6.79
C THR A 990 -21.35 21.93 -7.62
N GLY A 991 -20.07 22.06 -7.96
CA GLY A 991 -19.40 21.14 -8.90
C GLY A 991 -19.71 21.44 -10.37
N ASP A 992 -20.71 22.28 -10.63
CA ASP A 992 -21.13 22.65 -11.96
C ASP A 992 -20.45 23.92 -12.44
N GLU A 993 -20.15 23.93 -13.74
CA GLU A 993 -19.64 25.11 -14.40
C GLU A 993 -20.78 25.97 -14.95
N LEU A 994 -20.71 27.26 -14.67
CA LEU A 994 -21.73 28.21 -15.07
C LEU A 994 -21.56 28.60 -16.54
N LEU A 995 -22.54 28.25 -17.38
CA LEU A 995 -22.59 28.65 -18.78
C LEU A 995 -23.21 30.04 -18.93
N TYR A 996 -22.64 30.81 -19.86
CA TYR A 996 -22.98 32.21 -20.10
C TYR A 996 -23.75 32.36 -21.40
N THR A 997 -24.98 32.89 -21.36
CA THR A 997 -25.83 33.07 -22.56
C THR A 997 -26.70 34.33 -22.46
N ASN A 998 -26.62 35.29 -23.40
CA ASN A 998 -27.53 36.45 -23.38
C ASN A 998 -28.99 36.06 -23.69
N TYR A 999 -29.12 35.12 -24.63
CA TYR A 999 -30.32 34.37 -24.97
C TYR A 999 -29.81 33.05 -25.58
N PRO A 1000 -30.44 31.90 -25.33
CA PRO A 1000 -29.98 30.62 -25.86
C PRO A 1000 -30.25 30.51 -27.37
N ASN A 1001 -29.38 31.14 -28.18
CA ASN A 1001 -29.51 31.22 -29.63
C ASN A 1001 -29.00 29.96 -30.33
N SER A 1002 -28.05 29.25 -29.72
CA SER A 1002 -27.55 27.98 -30.25
C SER A 1002 -28.22 26.77 -29.59
N ARG A 1003 -28.25 25.64 -30.30
CA ARG A 1003 -28.72 24.36 -29.74
C ARG A 1003 -27.95 23.99 -28.47
N ARG A 1004 -26.65 24.26 -28.42
CA ARG A 1004 -25.81 24.01 -27.23
C ARG A 1004 -26.28 24.80 -26.02
N GLU A 1005 -26.61 26.08 -26.19
CA GLU A 1005 -27.08 26.94 -25.10
C GLU A 1005 -28.48 26.55 -24.63
N ARG A 1006 -29.38 26.20 -25.57
CA ARG A 1006 -30.72 25.67 -25.25
C ARG A 1006 -30.63 24.37 -24.49
N LEU A 1007 -29.80 23.44 -24.97
CA LEU A 1007 -29.55 22.16 -24.30
C LEU A 1007 -29.05 22.40 -22.87
N ALA A 1008 -28.05 23.27 -22.71
CA ALA A 1008 -27.53 23.64 -21.41
C ALA A 1008 -28.59 24.27 -20.49
N MET A 1009 -29.58 24.97 -21.04
CA MET A 1009 -30.65 25.60 -20.25
C MET A 1009 -31.61 24.52 -19.74
N LEU A 1010 -31.99 23.59 -20.62
CA LEU A 1010 -32.83 22.44 -20.28
C LEU A 1010 -32.12 21.51 -19.27
N GLU A 1011 -30.85 21.19 -19.49
CA GLU A 1011 -30.02 20.37 -18.57
C GLU A 1011 -29.81 21.04 -17.20
N ALA A 1012 -29.86 22.38 -17.16
CA ALA A 1012 -29.80 23.17 -15.93
C ALA A 1012 -31.15 23.25 -15.19
N GLY A 1013 -32.22 22.63 -15.70
CA GLY A 1013 -33.55 22.75 -15.10
C GLY A 1013 -34.20 24.11 -15.38
N GLY A 1014 -33.80 24.78 -16.46
CA GLY A 1014 -34.43 26.01 -16.93
C GLY A 1014 -33.77 27.30 -16.49
N ALA A 1015 -32.71 27.28 -15.68
CA ALA A 1015 -32.05 28.50 -15.22
C ALA A 1015 -30.66 28.70 -15.85
N GLN A 1016 -30.40 29.90 -16.37
CA GLN A 1016 -29.12 30.30 -16.95
C GLN A 1016 -28.77 31.76 -16.63
N ARG A 1017 -27.49 32.09 -16.77
CA ARG A 1017 -26.98 33.44 -16.62
C ARG A 1017 -27.03 34.20 -17.95
N SER A 1018 -27.56 35.42 -17.92
CA SER A 1018 -27.65 36.37 -19.04
C SER A 1018 -26.93 37.68 -18.79
N GLY A 1019 -26.34 38.32 -19.81
CA GLY A 1019 -25.91 39.72 -19.75
C GLY A 1019 -24.40 39.97 -19.86
N GLY A 1020 -24.00 41.04 -20.56
CA GLY A 1020 -22.62 41.43 -20.92
C GLY A 1020 -21.64 41.75 -19.77
N PRO A 1021 -20.38 42.12 -20.09
CA PRO A 1021 -19.44 42.67 -19.11
C PRO A 1021 -20.03 43.94 -18.47
N GLY A 1022 -20.46 43.86 -17.20
CA GLY A 1022 -20.92 45.01 -16.42
C GLY A 1022 -22.26 44.82 -15.72
N HIS A 1023 -23.17 44.01 -16.26
CA HIS A 1023 -24.43 43.68 -15.59
C HIS A 1023 -24.98 42.33 -16.06
N VAL A 1024 -25.51 41.56 -15.11
CA VAL A 1024 -25.87 40.16 -15.32
C VAL A 1024 -27.28 39.92 -14.80
N ALA A 1025 -28.16 39.47 -15.69
CA ALA A 1025 -29.52 39.04 -15.43
C ALA A 1025 -29.58 37.50 -15.30
N THR A 1026 -30.67 37.01 -14.70
CA THR A 1026 -31.00 35.58 -14.70
C THR A 1026 -32.00 35.31 -15.82
N LEU A 1027 -31.84 34.21 -16.56
CA LEU A 1027 -32.90 33.63 -17.39
C LEU A 1027 -33.45 32.40 -16.66
N ALA A 1028 -34.76 32.31 -16.53
CA ALA A 1028 -35.44 31.16 -15.96
C ALA A 1028 -36.57 30.70 -16.88
N MET A 1029 -36.77 29.39 -17.01
CA MET A 1029 -37.93 28.82 -17.68
C MET A 1029 -39.03 28.58 -16.64
N ARG A 1030 -40.22 29.13 -16.91
CA ARG A 1030 -41.41 28.96 -16.07
C ARG A 1030 -42.53 28.33 -16.88
N LYS A 1031 -43.23 27.37 -16.31
CA LYS A 1031 -44.41 26.77 -16.91
C LYS A 1031 -45.62 27.68 -16.65
N ILE A 1032 -46.33 28.06 -17.71
CA ILE A 1032 -47.51 28.94 -17.69
C ILE A 1032 -48.61 28.25 -18.51
N GLY A 1033 -49.54 27.59 -17.81
CA GLY A 1033 -50.49 26.69 -18.45
C GLY A 1033 -49.77 25.55 -19.16
N GLU A 1034 -50.05 25.36 -20.45
CA GLU A 1034 -49.39 24.36 -21.31
C GLU A 1034 -48.09 24.88 -21.96
N ASN A 1035 -47.76 26.16 -21.80
CA ASN A 1035 -46.60 26.78 -22.43
C ASN A 1035 -45.46 26.97 -21.44
N TRP A 1036 -44.25 27.11 -21.99
CA TRP A 1036 -43.06 27.52 -21.26
C TRP A 1036 -42.72 28.98 -21.57
N ALA A 1037 -42.29 29.74 -20.58
CA ALA A 1037 -41.86 31.12 -20.75
C ALA A 1037 -40.41 31.28 -20.30
N ILE A 1038 -39.59 31.99 -21.08
CA ILE A 1038 -38.30 32.48 -20.62
C ILE A 1038 -38.54 33.81 -19.92
N VAL A 1039 -38.34 33.81 -18.61
CA VAL A 1039 -38.37 34.99 -17.75
C VAL A 1039 -36.95 35.49 -17.59
N ARG A 1040 -36.73 36.76 -17.88
CA ARG A 1040 -35.49 37.47 -17.55
C ARG A 1040 -35.70 38.22 -16.25
N GLY A 1041 -34.99 37.82 -15.20
CA GLY A 1041 -34.96 38.54 -13.94
C GLY A 1041 -34.09 39.78 -14.04
N ASP A 1042 -34.66 40.95 -13.75
CA ASP A 1042 -33.93 42.23 -13.68
C ASP A 1042 -33.62 42.55 -12.22
N GLN A 1043 -32.34 42.51 -11.86
CA GLN A 1043 -31.87 42.66 -10.48
C GLN A 1043 -31.95 44.11 -9.97
N TYR A 1044 -32.24 45.10 -10.84
CA TYR A 1044 -32.22 46.51 -10.46
C TYR A 1044 -33.60 47.15 -10.27
N ASP A 1045 -34.61 46.78 -11.06
CA ASP A 1045 -35.93 47.42 -11.02
C ASP A 1045 -37.04 46.52 -10.44
N GLY A 1046 -36.70 45.28 -10.05
CA GLY A 1046 -37.66 44.31 -9.53
C GLY A 1046 -38.68 43.85 -10.57
N ARG A 1047 -38.45 44.10 -11.86
CA ARG A 1047 -39.39 43.75 -12.94
C ARG A 1047 -38.83 42.56 -13.72
N ASP A 1048 -39.24 41.37 -13.30
CA ASP A 1048 -39.12 40.18 -14.12
C ASP A 1048 -39.91 40.36 -15.43
N ARG A 1049 -39.27 40.03 -16.56
CA ARG A 1049 -39.87 40.21 -17.90
C ARG A 1049 -39.93 38.87 -18.61
N VAL A 1050 -41.10 38.49 -19.08
CA VAL A 1050 -41.21 37.39 -20.05
C VAL A 1050 -40.65 37.87 -21.38
N ILE A 1051 -39.57 37.26 -21.85
CA ILE A 1051 -38.91 37.63 -23.11
C ILE A 1051 -39.22 36.66 -24.26
N SER A 1052 -39.73 35.46 -23.95
CA SER A 1052 -40.11 34.47 -24.96
C SER A 1052 -41.13 33.48 -24.41
N VAL A 1053 -42.00 32.96 -25.30
CA VAL A 1053 -42.89 31.81 -25.03
C VAL A 1053 -42.52 30.63 -25.94
N ILE A 1054 -42.51 29.43 -25.39
CA ILE A 1054 -42.11 28.16 -26.00
C ILE A 1054 -43.28 27.19 -25.84
N ARG A 1055 -43.83 26.71 -26.96
CA ARG A 1055 -44.96 25.77 -26.95
C ARG A 1055 -44.52 24.31 -26.93
N ASP A 1056 -43.38 24.03 -27.53
CA ASP A 1056 -42.78 22.69 -27.62
C ASP A 1056 -41.28 22.80 -27.31
N LEU A 1057 -40.87 22.20 -26.20
CA LEU A 1057 -39.48 22.21 -25.74
C LEU A 1057 -38.53 21.47 -26.69
N LYS A 1058 -38.97 20.37 -27.32
CA LYS A 1058 -38.14 19.59 -28.25
C LYS A 1058 -37.97 20.34 -29.56
N GLN A 1059 -39.04 20.93 -30.09
CA GLN A 1059 -38.97 21.78 -31.26
C GLN A 1059 -38.06 22.99 -30.99
N TRP A 1060 -38.23 23.66 -29.85
CA TRP A 1060 -37.39 24.78 -29.46
C TRP A 1060 -35.92 24.39 -29.32
N LEU A 1061 -35.60 23.26 -28.68
CA LEU A 1061 -34.23 22.76 -28.59
C LEU A 1061 -33.59 22.63 -29.98
N ASN A 1062 -34.30 22.03 -30.93
CA ASN A 1062 -33.78 21.73 -32.26
C ASN A 1062 -33.71 22.94 -33.19
N THR A 1063 -34.77 23.75 -33.23
CA THR A 1063 -34.93 24.83 -34.23
C THR A 1063 -34.65 26.22 -33.66
N GLY A 1064 -34.73 26.39 -32.34
CA GLY A 1064 -34.74 27.70 -31.69
C GLY A 1064 -36.08 28.43 -31.82
N GLU A 1065 -37.10 27.79 -32.37
CA GLU A 1065 -38.42 28.40 -32.60
C GLU A 1065 -39.10 28.73 -31.27
N SER A 1066 -39.34 30.02 -31.06
CA SER A 1066 -40.09 30.54 -29.93
C SER A 1066 -40.75 31.86 -30.31
N ALA A 1067 -41.87 32.18 -29.67
CA ALA A 1067 -42.54 33.46 -29.83
C ALA A 1067 -41.81 34.50 -28.96
N ARG A 1068 -40.90 35.28 -29.55
CA ARG A 1068 -40.26 36.42 -28.87
C ARG A 1068 -41.29 37.51 -28.62
N ILE A 1069 -41.36 37.99 -27.39
CA ILE A 1069 -42.27 39.09 -27.04
C ILE A 1069 -41.50 40.41 -27.20
N GLU A 1070 -41.82 41.21 -28.21
CA GLU A 1070 -41.16 42.50 -28.48
C GLU A 1070 -41.54 43.62 -27.48
N ARG A 1071 -42.61 43.43 -26.69
CA ARG A 1071 -43.00 44.34 -25.61
C ARG A 1071 -42.75 43.70 -24.26
N SER A 1072 -42.00 44.40 -23.39
CA SER A 1072 -41.85 44.06 -21.99
C SER A 1072 -43.23 44.00 -21.31
N PHE A 1073 -43.78 42.82 -21.13
CA PHE A 1073 -44.85 42.60 -20.18
C PHE A 1073 -44.19 42.53 -18.81
N ALA A 1074 -44.39 43.59 -18.01
CA ALA A 1074 -44.24 43.50 -16.56
C ALA A 1074 -45.58 42.96 -16.04
N PRO A 1075 -45.68 41.70 -15.61
CA PRO A 1075 -46.89 41.27 -14.95
C PRO A 1075 -46.95 42.02 -13.61
N ALA A 1076 -48.09 42.63 -13.28
CA ALA A 1076 -48.35 43.01 -11.89
C ALA A 1076 -48.74 41.72 -11.16
N TRP A 1077 -47.79 41.12 -10.43
CA TRP A 1077 -47.99 39.82 -9.77
C TRP A 1077 -48.95 39.95 -8.58
N ASN A 1078 -50.24 39.76 -8.87
CA ASN A 1078 -51.27 39.18 -7.99
C ASN A 1078 -52.62 38.95 -8.68
N LYS A 1079 -52.70 39.02 -10.02
CA LYS A 1079 -53.84 38.50 -10.77
C LYS A 1079 -53.31 37.66 -11.90
N GLU A 1080 -53.45 36.33 -11.75
CA GLU A 1080 -53.34 35.28 -12.76
C GLU A 1080 -52.25 35.49 -13.83
N PHE A 1081 -51.30 34.56 -13.89
CA PHE A 1081 -50.43 34.33 -15.06
C PHE A 1081 -51.21 33.90 -16.32
N LYS A 1082 -52.40 34.45 -16.58
CA LYS A 1082 -53.00 34.43 -17.91
C LYS A 1082 -52.18 35.37 -18.76
N ILE A 1083 -51.35 34.80 -19.65
CA ILE A 1083 -51.04 35.45 -20.92
C ILE A 1083 -52.41 35.92 -21.43
N ALA A 1084 -52.65 37.24 -21.49
CA ALA A 1084 -53.97 37.76 -21.77
C ALA A 1084 -54.59 37.00 -22.95
N ASP A 1085 -55.83 36.50 -22.81
CA ASP A 1085 -56.53 35.61 -23.77
C ASP A 1085 -56.55 36.15 -25.23
N ASN A 1086 -56.11 37.39 -25.41
CA ASN A 1086 -56.10 38.14 -26.66
C ASN A 1086 -54.76 38.10 -27.42
N VAL A 1087 -53.70 37.46 -26.90
CA VAL A 1087 -52.42 37.33 -27.61
C VAL A 1087 -52.49 36.13 -28.56
N ARG A 1088 -52.81 36.40 -29.82
CA ARG A 1088 -52.95 35.36 -30.86
C ARG A 1088 -51.56 34.95 -31.36
N PRO A 1089 -51.36 33.69 -31.81
CA PRO A 1089 -50.14 33.27 -32.50
C PRO A 1089 -49.71 34.20 -33.65
N SER A 1090 -50.67 34.88 -34.29
CA SER A 1090 -50.45 35.87 -35.36
C SER A 1090 -49.81 37.18 -34.91
N ASP A 1091 -49.83 37.48 -33.61
CA ASP A 1091 -49.28 38.72 -33.05
C ASP A 1091 -47.75 38.66 -32.91
N PHE A 1092 -47.18 37.45 -33.02
CA PHE A 1092 -45.75 37.20 -33.06
C PHE A 1092 -45.30 37.07 -34.51
N LYS A 1093 -45.05 38.20 -35.18
CA LYS A 1093 -44.38 38.15 -36.47
C LYS A 1093 -42.92 37.78 -36.27
N PRO A 1094 -42.37 36.81 -37.02
CA PRO A 1094 -40.93 36.67 -37.11
C PRO A 1094 -40.39 37.93 -37.80
N GLY A 1095 -39.79 38.84 -37.02
CA GLY A 1095 -39.05 39.94 -37.61
C GLY A 1095 -38.00 39.37 -38.56
N PRO A 1096 -37.90 39.86 -39.81
CA PRO A 1096 -36.84 39.42 -40.71
C PRO A 1096 -35.49 39.74 -40.05
N ASN A 1097 -34.58 38.76 -40.08
CA ASN A 1097 -33.18 38.85 -39.64
C ASN A 1097 -32.60 40.26 -39.82
N ARG A 1098 -32.63 41.09 -38.78
CA ARG A 1098 -31.69 42.21 -38.59
C ARG A 1098 -30.61 41.73 -37.65
N PHE A 1099 -29.63 41.03 -38.24
CA PHE A 1099 -28.30 40.96 -37.66
C PHE A 1099 -27.55 42.23 -38.07
N ASN A 1100 -26.88 42.85 -37.10
CA ASN A 1100 -26.08 44.08 -37.19
C ASN A 1100 -26.89 45.36 -37.44
N ASP A 1101 -27.28 46.03 -36.36
CA ASP A 1101 -27.15 47.49 -36.21
C ASP A 1101 -27.72 47.87 -34.83
N ASP A 1102 -26.86 47.83 -33.81
CA ASP A 1102 -27.01 48.67 -32.62
C ASP A 1102 -25.61 48.94 -32.03
N ASP A 1103 -25.22 50.22 -32.18
CA ASP A 1103 -24.26 51.00 -31.38
C ASP A 1103 -22.76 50.62 -31.38
N ASN A 1104 -22.07 50.99 -32.47
CA ASN A 1104 -20.64 51.37 -32.44
C ASN A 1104 -20.39 52.89 -32.68
N ASP A 1105 -21.43 53.72 -32.79
CA ASP A 1105 -21.29 55.15 -33.11
C ASP A 1105 -21.72 56.09 -31.96
N ARG A 1106 -21.23 55.82 -30.74
CA ARG A 1106 -21.09 56.88 -29.74
C ARG A 1106 -19.67 57.43 -29.79
N PRO A 1107 -19.46 58.70 -30.18
CA PRO A 1107 -18.12 59.29 -30.24
C PRO A 1107 -17.54 59.32 -28.83
N VAL A 1108 -16.40 58.63 -28.67
CA VAL A 1108 -15.56 58.66 -27.48
C VAL A 1108 -15.18 60.11 -27.17
N ARG A 1109 -15.78 60.69 -26.12
CA ARG A 1109 -15.32 61.98 -25.59
C ARG A 1109 -13.94 61.79 -24.94
N PRO A 1110 -12.92 62.59 -25.28
CA PRO A 1110 -11.60 62.45 -24.69
C PRO A 1110 -11.60 62.98 -23.26
N PHE A 1111 -11.41 62.08 -22.29
CA PHE A 1111 -11.12 62.43 -20.91
C PHE A 1111 -9.68 62.97 -20.81
N ARG A 1112 -9.52 64.30 -20.87
CA ARG A 1112 -8.32 64.99 -20.38
C ARG A 1112 -8.53 65.41 -18.92
N ARG A 1113 -7.62 64.92 -18.07
CA ARG A 1113 -7.07 65.49 -16.82
C ARG A 1113 -7.97 66.43 -16.00
N PHE A 1114 -8.13 66.14 -14.71
CA PHE A 1114 -7.75 67.10 -13.64
C PHE A 1114 -7.68 66.41 -12.27
N PHE A 1115 -6.46 66.21 -11.76
CA PHE A 1115 -6.19 66.11 -10.31
C PHE A 1115 -6.02 67.54 -9.79
N ARG A 1116 -6.78 67.95 -8.77
CA ARG A 1116 -6.34 68.96 -7.79
C ARG A 1116 -7.01 68.71 -6.43
N ARG A 1117 -6.16 68.33 -5.48
CA ARG A 1117 -6.17 68.62 -4.03
C ARG A 1117 -7.52 69.02 -3.40
N ARG A 1118 -8.01 68.19 -2.48
CA ARG A 1118 -7.75 68.35 -1.04
C ARG A 1118 -7.96 67.03 -0.33
#